data_AF-A0A932XBV8-F1
#
_entry.id   AF-A0A932XBV8-F1
#
_cell.length_a   1.000
_cell.length_b   1.000
_cell.length_c   1.000
_cell.angle_alpha   90.00
_cell.angle_beta   90.00
_cell.angle_gamma   90.00
#
_symmetry.space_group_name_H-M   'P 1'
#
loop_
_entity.id
_entity.type
_entity.pdbx_description
1 polymer ?
#
loop_
_entity_poly.entity_id
_entity_poly.type
_entity_poly.pdbx_seq_one_letter_code
_entity_poly.pdbx_strand_id
1 'polypeptide(L)'
;PISNPQSLIPIFSGIVYAFASSKLFYASLGQFNIASSQWIPFTVLYVLRTGERRRWQDAALAALFLTFQAWSELTYATFLLIFIGLYVVWILGIGYFVRSRHSPFAIRYSLFAIHYSPFTILPHFLLMGFIFALGISPFLWAMLPDMRAEGDFFTSGGGFSDTFSADLLGYLTPTRLHPWLGEWAAGLSFPNDKGQHIFIGYSALLLAAAGTLYLLRRQGWRGLFWPLTTLVFWLLTLGPVVRIAGQSTPIPGPFALVSLLPFFNGNRYPSRYSVLLMLGVAVLAGYGVLAISERRMATGHAARRSLIAVRRSPAANLIISSSLILIFLLEHLSLPLPLNDFRIPVVYQTIAAEPGDFALLELPTGWRNGARVMGRSDVLIMMEQWYQTAHGKRLLGGNTSRNPAYKFQYFSDAPLLGDLIGLMNADQPHIAPLIDAEWDALVARNRTVAPAVLDFLDVRFVVVHVEKSPPHLLRFVEEALPVTLVEEWRGPDWTGADSTIRLYRVAERATPTEWTIEPATPAGRLYLAEGWSSLDVGGRIRYANRTQPALLLDIPTGGGTLTFDVYGPARLAGLRLNGAPISWLAGPLDGARQEVTVIVPPGVANRPLDWLSLEFQDTPWSSLTIDFPTKEIGQPVGETGTFLPPGHGIGAVSAGEEVGDFAHIYLTNRAFVGADVAPGQRGYNLVAVNPEGDLLERAAFDTLADPANSSAMAVWINRWPEGTVIAGAVNDEASVNLGEDAVNALARLGVSTNLRGRFRWSHAFVGAVRADKGTAREDAALLRPALAVVGLPVDTPEIYGGIGRIRFAADP
;
A
#
# COMPACT_ATOMS: atom_id res chain seq x y z
N PRO A 1 -26.60 39.89 16.63
CA PRO A 1 -25.37 39.39 15.97
C PRO A 1 -25.42 39.37 14.43
N ILE A 2 -26.59 39.11 13.81
CA ILE A 2 -26.78 39.01 12.35
C ILE A 2 -27.06 40.39 11.68
N SER A 3 -27.20 41.46 12.46
CA SER A 3 -27.56 42.80 11.97
C SER A 3 -26.41 43.59 11.34
N ASN A 4 -25.17 43.09 11.38
CA ASN A 4 -24.04 43.71 10.67
C ASN A 4 -23.78 42.96 9.36
N PRO A 5 -23.94 43.55 8.17
CA PRO A 5 -23.70 42.89 6.89
C PRO A 5 -22.28 42.29 6.74
N GLN A 6 -21.31 42.72 7.55
CA GLN A 6 -19.97 42.11 7.61
C GLN A 6 -19.96 40.72 8.28
N SER A 7 -21.01 40.33 9.01
CA SER A 7 -21.12 39.00 9.65
C SER A 7 -21.33 37.86 8.65
N LEU A 8 -21.68 38.17 7.39
CA LEU A 8 -21.88 37.17 6.33
C LEU A 8 -20.58 36.76 5.63
N ILE A 9 -19.52 37.57 5.72
CA ILE A 9 -18.24 37.28 5.06
C ILE A 9 -17.61 35.99 5.62
N PRO A 10 -17.51 35.79 6.95
CA PRO A 10 -17.04 34.52 7.50
C PRO A 10 -17.93 33.34 7.14
N ILE A 11 -19.26 33.55 7.05
CA ILE A 11 -20.22 32.50 6.65
C ILE A 11 -19.97 32.08 5.20
N PHE A 12 -19.79 33.05 4.29
CA PHE A 12 -19.44 32.78 2.89
C PHE A 12 -18.13 31.99 2.78
N SER A 13 -17.06 32.40 3.47
CA SER A 13 -15.80 31.64 3.48
C SER A 13 -15.99 30.22 4.02
N GLY A 14 -16.79 30.05 5.08
CA GLY A 14 -17.15 28.73 5.61
C GLY A 14 -17.88 27.86 4.60
N ILE A 15 -18.82 28.44 3.84
CA ILE A 15 -19.56 27.74 2.78
C ILE A 15 -18.62 27.32 1.64
N VAL A 16 -17.73 28.21 1.19
CA VAL A 16 -16.74 27.89 0.14
C VAL A 16 -15.89 26.69 0.53
N TYR A 17 -15.45 26.64 1.79
CA TYR A 17 -14.64 25.53 2.29
C TYR A 17 -15.45 24.24 2.51
N ALA A 18 -16.65 24.35 3.07
CA ALA A 18 -17.47 23.20 3.45
C ALA A 18 -18.10 22.48 2.25
N PHE A 19 -18.50 23.23 1.23
CA PHE A 19 -19.24 22.73 0.06
C PHE A 19 -18.43 22.73 -1.24
N ALA A 20 -17.11 22.84 -1.15
CA ALA A 20 -16.24 22.62 -2.31
C ALA A 20 -16.50 21.24 -2.91
N SER A 21 -16.82 21.20 -4.20
CA SER A 21 -17.08 19.95 -4.93
C SER A 21 -15.93 18.94 -4.86
N SER A 22 -14.68 19.37 -4.74
CA SER A 22 -13.53 18.47 -4.51
C SER A 22 -13.67 17.67 -3.21
N LYS A 23 -14.23 18.26 -2.15
CA LYS A 23 -14.53 17.56 -0.90
C LYS A 23 -15.73 16.62 -1.04
N LEU A 24 -16.81 17.09 -1.68
CA LEU A 24 -18.01 16.28 -1.91
C LEU A 24 -17.71 15.06 -2.81
N PHE A 25 -16.75 15.21 -3.72
CA PHE A 25 -16.24 14.11 -4.54
C PHE A 25 -15.56 13.01 -3.70
N TYR A 26 -14.71 13.38 -2.74
CA TYR A 26 -14.15 12.36 -1.82
C TYR A 26 -15.22 11.71 -0.95
N ALA A 27 -16.26 12.47 -0.56
CA ALA A 27 -17.41 11.90 0.14
C ALA A 27 -18.19 10.90 -0.73
N SER A 28 -18.38 11.17 -2.03
CA SER A 28 -19.03 10.22 -2.95
C SER A 28 -18.22 8.95 -3.18
N LEU A 29 -16.90 8.99 -2.99
CA LEU A 29 -16.03 7.81 -3.03
C LEU A 29 -16.06 6.99 -1.73
N GLY A 30 -16.87 7.38 -0.73
CA GLY A 30 -16.87 6.76 0.59
C GLY A 30 -15.59 7.04 1.41
N GLN A 31 -14.75 7.99 0.99
CA GLN A 31 -13.53 8.37 1.71
C GLN A 31 -13.86 9.36 2.83
N PHE A 32 -14.63 8.91 3.82
CA PHE A 32 -15.11 9.76 4.93
C PHE A 32 -13.99 10.33 5.79
N ASN A 33 -12.86 9.61 5.92
CA ASN A 33 -11.64 10.12 6.54
C ASN A 33 -11.10 11.35 5.77
N ILE A 34 -11.06 11.31 4.44
CA ILE A 34 -10.62 12.44 3.60
C ILE A 34 -11.65 13.58 3.65
N ALA A 35 -12.95 13.28 3.67
CA ALA A 35 -13.99 14.30 3.83
C ALA A 35 -13.95 14.97 5.22
N SER A 36 -13.32 14.34 6.22
CA SER A 36 -13.17 14.84 7.60
C SER A 36 -12.05 15.89 7.73
N SER A 37 -12.30 17.05 7.14
CA SER A 37 -11.40 18.22 7.10
C SER A 37 -11.74 19.32 8.10
N GLN A 38 -12.69 19.10 9.01
CA GLN A 38 -13.25 20.12 9.90
C GLN A 38 -12.25 20.75 10.88
N TRP A 39 -11.16 20.05 11.22
CA TRP A 39 -10.18 20.54 12.18
C TRP A 39 -9.14 21.46 11.55
N ILE A 40 -8.92 21.38 10.24
CA ILE A 40 -7.96 22.20 9.49
C ILE A 40 -8.14 23.70 9.76
N PRO A 41 -9.34 24.30 9.62
CA PRO A 41 -9.52 25.74 9.88
C PRO A 41 -9.18 26.13 11.32
N PHE A 42 -9.46 25.27 12.30
CA PHE A 42 -9.12 25.52 13.71
C PHE A 42 -7.62 25.46 13.94
N THR A 43 -6.94 24.44 13.39
CA THR A 43 -5.47 24.37 13.44
C THR A 43 -4.85 25.62 12.85
N VAL A 44 -5.26 26.03 11.65
CA VAL A 44 -4.76 27.24 10.99
C VAL A 44 -5.03 28.48 11.83
N LEU A 45 -6.24 28.66 12.36
CA LEU A 45 -6.58 29.80 13.23
C LEU A 45 -5.64 29.90 14.44
N TYR A 46 -5.41 28.80 15.14
CA TYR A 46 -4.60 28.81 16.36
C TYR A 46 -3.09 28.86 16.05
N VAL A 47 -2.64 28.35 14.91
CA VAL A 47 -1.28 28.59 14.39
C VAL A 47 -1.04 30.08 14.15
N LEU A 48 -1.98 30.76 13.46
CA LEU A 48 -1.89 32.21 13.24
C LEU A 48 -1.90 32.99 14.56
N ARG A 49 -2.81 32.65 15.48
CA ARG A 49 -2.86 33.28 16.81
C ARG A 49 -1.61 33.03 17.65
N THR A 50 -0.99 31.86 17.51
CA THR A 50 0.28 31.55 18.20
C THR A 50 1.38 32.50 17.75
N GLY A 51 1.50 32.75 16.43
CA GLY A 51 2.46 33.70 15.88
C GLY A 51 2.18 35.16 16.26
N GLU A 52 0.91 35.55 16.33
CA GLU A 52 0.46 36.92 16.61
C GLU A 52 0.44 37.27 18.11
N ARG A 53 -0.19 36.41 18.93
CA ARG A 53 -0.48 36.67 20.35
C ARG A 53 0.54 36.06 21.30
N ARG A 54 1.25 35.00 20.86
CA ARG A 54 2.28 34.29 21.63
C ARG A 54 1.80 33.87 23.02
N ARG A 55 0.67 33.21 23.03
CA ARG A 55 0.07 32.61 24.21
C ARG A 55 0.25 31.10 24.13
N TRP A 56 0.71 30.48 25.21
CA TRP A 56 0.82 29.02 25.28
C TRP A 56 -0.53 28.33 25.09
N GLN A 57 -1.65 28.98 25.46
CA GLN A 57 -2.99 28.45 25.18
C GLN A 57 -3.27 28.35 23.68
N ASP A 58 -2.84 29.33 22.89
CA ASP A 58 -3.04 29.29 21.43
C ASP A 58 -2.16 28.18 20.81
N ALA A 59 -0.93 27.99 21.31
CA ALA A 59 -0.05 26.89 20.87
C ALA A 59 -0.62 25.51 21.24
N ALA A 60 -1.16 25.37 22.45
CA ALA A 60 -1.80 24.14 22.91
C ALA A 60 -3.07 23.81 22.11
N LEU A 61 -3.90 24.81 21.79
CA LEU A 61 -5.07 24.62 20.95
C LEU A 61 -4.69 24.29 19.50
N ALA A 62 -3.65 24.91 18.94
CA ALA A 62 -3.12 24.54 17.63
C ALA A 62 -2.68 23.06 17.61
N ALA A 63 -1.96 22.61 18.63
CA ALA A 63 -1.55 21.22 18.78
C ALA A 63 -2.73 20.26 18.95
N LEU A 64 -3.75 20.65 19.72
CA LEU A 64 -4.97 19.85 19.93
C LEU A 64 -5.70 19.61 18.61
N PHE A 65 -5.98 20.67 17.84
CA PHE A 65 -6.68 20.53 16.56
C PHE A 65 -5.82 19.85 15.49
N LEU A 66 -4.50 20.06 15.51
CA LEU A 66 -3.57 19.30 14.65
C LEU A 66 -3.62 17.81 15.00
N THR A 67 -3.69 17.46 16.30
CA THR A 67 -3.86 16.08 16.77
C THR A 67 -5.19 15.51 16.31
N PHE A 68 -6.30 16.21 16.52
CA PHE A 68 -7.61 15.75 16.04
C PHE A 68 -7.63 15.56 14.52
N GLN A 69 -6.96 16.44 13.77
CA GLN A 69 -6.82 16.25 12.33
C GLN A 69 -5.97 15.02 12.00
N ALA A 70 -4.87 14.77 12.70
CA ALA A 70 -4.01 13.60 12.47
C ALA A 70 -4.74 12.27 12.75
N TRP A 71 -5.58 12.24 13.79
CA TRP A 71 -6.43 11.08 14.10
C TRP A 71 -7.59 10.92 13.12
N SER A 72 -8.08 12.02 12.53
CA SER A 72 -9.12 11.95 11.49
C SER A 72 -8.55 11.54 10.13
N GLU A 73 -7.39 12.09 9.77
CA GLU A 73 -6.66 11.83 8.53
C GLU A 73 -5.19 12.27 8.66
N LEU A 74 -4.28 11.28 8.77
CA LEU A 74 -2.84 11.52 8.96
C LEU A 74 -2.21 12.32 7.82
N THR A 75 -2.69 12.14 6.58
CA THR A 75 -2.19 12.88 5.41
C THR A 75 -2.42 14.39 5.56
N TYR A 76 -3.56 14.80 6.12
CA TYR A 76 -3.85 16.23 6.31
C TYR A 76 -3.01 16.87 7.42
N ALA A 77 -2.55 16.07 8.39
CA ALA A 77 -1.58 16.55 9.38
C ALA A 77 -0.26 16.96 8.70
N THR A 78 0.25 16.16 7.75
CA THR A 78 1.49 16.51 7.03
C THR A 78 1.32 17.77 6.19
N PHE A 79 0.14 17.99 5.61
CA PHE A 79 -0.18 19.22 4.86
C PHE A 79 -0.19 20.44 5.79
N LEU A 80 -0.76 20.30 6.99
CA LEU A 80 -0.73 21.32 8.02
C LEU A 80 0.69 21.60 8.52
N LEU A 81 1.58 20.60 8.59
CA LEU A 81 2.99 20.81 8.91
C LEU A 81 3.68 21.67 7.84
N ILE A 82 3.39 21.46 6.55
CA ILE A 82 3.86 22.36 5.48
C ILE A 82 3.32 23.77 5.69
N PHE A 83 2.02 23.93 5.97
CA PHE A 83 1.43 25.24 6.25
C PHE A 83 2.09 25.94 7.45
N ILE A 84 2.32 25.21 8.54
CA ILE A 84 3.02 25.70 9.74
C ILE A 84 4.43 26.15 9.37
N GLY A 85 5.17 25.34 8.60
CA GLY A 85 6.50 25.68 8.12
C GLY A 85 6.51 26.97 7.29
N LEU A 86 5.59 27.08 6.32
CA LEU A 86 5.42 28.30 5.51
C LEU A 86 5.11 29.52 6.37
N TYR A 87 4.24 29.38 7.38
CA TYR A 87 3.87 30.46 8.28
C TYR A 87 5.03 30.89 9.20
N VAL A 88 5.78 29.94 9.76
CA VAL A 88 6.96 30.22 10.57
C VAL A 88 8.01 30.96 9.73
N VAL A 89 8.31 30.46 8.53
CA VAL A 89 9.24 31.12 7.58
C VAL A 89 8.75 32.53 7.25
N TRP A 90 7.45 32.70 7.00
CA TRP A 90 6.84 34.00 6.71
C TRP A 90 7.02 35.00 7.85
N ILE A 91 6.71 34.62 9.09
CA ILE A 91 6.84 35.48 10.27
C ILE A 91 8.31 35.84 10.52
N LEU A 92 9.22 34.87 10.43
CA LEU A 92 10.66 35.11 10.60
C LEU A 92 11.20 36.02 9.48
N GLY A 93 10.75 35.83 8.25
CA GLY A 93 11.05 36.69 7.11
C GLY A 93 10.56 38.12 7.33
N ILE A 94 9.38 38.31 7.96
CA ILE A 94 8.93 39.64 8.39
C ILE A 94 9.91 40.26 9.39
N GLY A 95 10.33 39.51 10.40
CA GLY A 95 11.31 39.96 11.39
C GLY A 95 12.64 40.37 10.75
N TYR A 96 13.16 39.55 9.84
CA TYR A 96 14.40 39.81 9.11
C TYR A 96 14.29 41.07 8.24
N PHE A 97 13.25 41.19 7.43
CA PHE A 97 13.10 42.31 6.51
C PHE A 97 12.86 43.65 7.21
N VAL A 98 12.16 43.63 8.35
CA VAL A 98 12.01 44.82 9.20
C VAL A 98 13.33 45.21 9.85
N ARG A 99 14.18 44.24 10.23
CA ARG A 99 15.52 44.47 10.78
C ARG A 99 16.52 44.98 9.74
N SER A 100 16.46 44.49 8.51
CA SER A 100 17.42 44.80 7.44
C SER A 100 17.19 46.17 6.78
N ARG A 101 16.02 46.81 6.97
CA ARG A 101 15.71 48.05 6.25
C ARG A 101 16.16 49.36 6.90
N HIS A 102 16.35 49.55 8.23
CA HIS A 102 16.74 50.89 8.76
C HIS A 102 17.38 50.99 10.17
N SER A 103 18.10 52.13 10.33
CA SER A 103 18.80 52.86 11.42
C SER A 103 18.70 52.41 12.90
N PRO A 104 19.82 52.42 13.67
CA PRO A 104 19.90 52.00 15.08
C PRO A 104 19.16 52.86 16.12
N PHE A 105 18.47 53.94 15.74
CA PHE A 105 17.96 54.95 16.70
C PHE A 105 16.44 54.95 16.97
N ALA A 106 15.68 53.94 16.55
CA ALA A 106 14.22 53.91 16.76
C ALA A 106 13.77 52.75 17.68
N ILE A 107 13.72 53.00 18.99
CA ILE A 107 13.33 52.05 20.07
C ILE A 107 12.02 51.28 19.77
N ARG A 108 11.04 51.92 19.11
CA ARG A 108 9.77 51.29 18.70
C ARG A 108 9.95 50.16 17.67
N TYR A 109 10.95 50.24 16.80
CA TYR A 109 11.26 49.21 15.81
C TYR A 109 12.13 48.11 16.39
N SER A 110 12.97 48.41 17.39
CA SER A 110 13.75 47.42 18.14
C SER A 110 12.83 46.46 18.91
N LEU A 111 11.79 46.96 19.57
CA LEU A 111 10.78 46.14 20.25
C LEU A 111 9.97 45.29 19.26
N PHE A 112 9.62 45.84 18.09
CA PHE A 112 8.96 45.09 17.02
C PHE A 112 9.88 44.01 16.42
N ALA A 113 11.17 44.29 16.19
CA ALA A 113 12.13 43.30 15.68
C ALA A 113 12.41 42.17 16.71
N ILE A 114 12.47 42.48 18.01
CA ILE A 114 12.54 41.48 19.08
C ILE A 114 11.26 40.62 19.12
N HIS A 115 10.11 41.25 18.84
CA HIS A 115 8.81 40.57 18.72
C HIS A 115 8.84 39.46 17.67
N TYR A 116 9.53 39.67 16.52
CA TYR A 116 9.65 38.70 15.44
C TYR A 116 10.97 37.92 15.44
N SER A 117 11.63 37.85 16.59
CA SER A 117 12.89 37.11 16.74
C SER A 117 12.65 35.60 16.85
N PRO A 118 13.54 34.74 16.32
CA PRO A 118 13.47 33.30 16.53
C PRO A 118 13.33 32.91 18.02
N PHE A 119 13.98 33.64 18.92
CA PHE A 119 13.96 33.37 20.36
C PHE A 119 12.60 33.56 21.03
N THR A 120 11.71 34.40 20.47
CA THR A 120 10.37 34.64 21.03
C THR A 120 9.31 33.76 20.37
N ILE A 121 9.50 33.42 19.10
CA ILE A 121 8.54 32.63 18.30
C ILE A 121 8.75 31.13 18.50
N LEU A 122 9.99 30.66 18.37
CA LEU A 122 10.30 29.23 18.31
C LEU A 122 9.84 28.44 19.56
N PRO A 123 9.95 28.95 20.81
CA PRO A 123 9.47 28.21 21.98
C PRO A 123 7.99 27.83 21.91
N HIS A 124 7.14 28.67 21.31
CA HIS A 124 5.71 28.40 21.19
C HIS A 124 5.42 27.31 20.16
N PHE A 125 6.13 27.32 19.03
CA PHE A 125 6.02 26.29 18.00
C PHE A 125 6.67 24.96 18.44
N LEU A 126 7.74 25.02 19.25
CA LEU A 126 8.31 23.83 19.90
C LEU A 126 7.36 23.22 20.92
N LEU A 127 6.70 24.05 21.75
CA LEU A 127 5.65 23.58 22.67
C LEU A 127 4.50 22.94 21.90
N MET A 128 4.04 23.57 20.82
CA MET A 128 3.02 23.00 19.94
C MET A 128 3.47 21.65 19.36
N GLY A 129 4.70 21.55 18.86
CA GLY A 129 5.28 20.31 18.33
C GLY A 129 5.38 19.21 19.39
N PHE A 130 5.78 19.56 20.62
CA PHE A 130 5.83 18.63 21.75
C PHE A 130 4.45 18.10 22.13
N ILE A 131 3.44 18.98 22.27
CA ILE A 131 2.06 18.56 22.58
C ILE A 131 1.49 17.69 21.46
N PHE A 132 1.75 18.04 20.20
CA PHE A 132 1.34 17.21 19.06
C PHE A 132 2.01 15.84 19.09
N ALA A 133 3.32 15.76 19.35
CA ALA A 133 4.06 14.51 19.48
C ALA A 133 3.49 13.61 20.59
N LEU A 134 3.11 14.20 21.74
CA LEU A 134 2.39 13.48 22.79
C LEU A 134 1.02 12.99 22.31
N GLY A 135 0.27 13.83 21.59
CA GLY A 135 -1.06 13.50 21.06
C GLY A 135 -1.06 12.37 20.02
N ILE A 136 0.01 12.21 19.24
CA ILE A 136 0.17 11.11 18.28
C ILE A 136 0.96 9.92 18.84
N SER A 137 1.46 10.00 20.08
CA SER A 137 2.28 8.95 20.67
C SER A 137 1.63 7.56 20.73
N PRO A 138 0.29 7.40 20.94
CA PRO A 138 -0.32 6.07 20.89
C PRO A 138 -0.25 5.44 19.49
N PHE A 139 -0.40 6.28 18.44
CA PHE A 139 -0.27 5.85 17.05
C PHE A 139 1.18 5.43 16.75
N LEU A 140 2.16 6.23 17.18
CA LEU A 140 3.58 5.90 17.01
C LEU A 140 3.98 4.66 17.80
N TRP A 141 3.43 4.46 19.00
CA TRP A 141 3.66 3.27 19.81
C TRP A 141 3.19 1.99 19.12
N ALA A 142 2.04 2.04 18.45
CA ALA A 142 1.53 0.91 17.68
C ALA A 142 2.32 0.68 16.37
N MET A 143 2.75 1.76 15.70
CA MET A 143 3.38 1.69 14.37
C MET A 143 4.89 1.36 14.40
N LEU A 144 5.63 1.88 15.40
CA LEU A 144 7.09 1.78 15.42
C LEU A 144 7.64 0.34 15.55
N PRO A 145 7.03 -0.57 16.34
CA PRO A 145 7.48 -1.97 16.38
C PRO A 145 7.41 -2.64 15.00
N ASP A 146 6.30 -2.46 14.29
CA ASP A 146 6.11 -3.03 12.95
C ASP A 146 7.10 -2.44 11.94
N MET A 147 7.32 -1.12 11.97
CA MET A 147 8.33 -0.46 11.11
C MET A 147 9.76 -0.93 11.40
N ARG A 148 10.08 -1.25 12.65
CA ARG A 148 11.39 -1.80 13.02
C ARG A 148 11.56 -3.24 12.54
N ALA A 149 10.49 -4.03 12.61
CA ALA A 149 10.51 -5.45 12.24
C ALA A 149 10.50 -5.66 10.72
N GLU A 150 9.70 -4.87 9.99
CA GLU A 150 9.41 -5.07 8.56
C GLU A 150 10.06 -4.00 7.66
N GLY A 151 10.72 -3.00 8.23
CA GLY A 151 11.29 -1.86 7.49
C GLY A 151 10.23 -0.86 7.00
N ASP A 152 10.62 -0.01 6.03
CA ASP A 152 9.72 0.97 5.43
C ASP A 152 8.87 0.36 4.29
N PHE A 153 7.90 -0.46 4.66
CA PHE A 153 6.88 -0.96 3.74
C PHE A 153 5.77 0.08 3.45
N PHE A 154 5.91 1.34 3.91
CA PHE A 154 5.03 2.45 3.49
C PHE A 154 5.37 2.94 2.08
N THR A 155 6.60 2.71 1.62
CA THR A 155 7.14 3.28 0.38
C THR A 155 7.19 2.32 -0.80
N SER A 156 7.01 1.01 -0.59
CA SER A 156 7.04 0.02 -1.67
C SER A 156 5.96 0.30 -2.74
N GLY A 157 6.40 0.60 -3.96
CA GLY A 157 5.53 0.90 -5.11
C GLY A 157 5.14 2.37 -5.27
N GLY A 158 6.10 3.30 -5.36
CA GLY A 158 5.87 4.73 -5.64
C GLY A 158 5.12 5.08 -6.95
N GLY A 159 4.62 4.09 -7.69
CA GLY A 159 4.12 4.19 -9.07
C GLY A 159 2.66 4.64 -9.28
N PHE A 160 2.07 5.45 -8.38
CA PHE A 160 0.68 5.93 -8.60
C PHE A 160 0.46 7.43 -8.41
N SER A 161 1.48 8.20 -8.01
CA SER A 161 1.35 9.66 -7.81
C SER A 161 0.94 10.39 -9.08
N ASP A 162 1.38 9.90 -10.25
CA ASP A 162 0.97 10.43 -11.56
C ASP A 162 -0.53 10.26 -11.83
N THR A 163 -1.13 9.15 -11.40
CA THR A 163 -2.55 8.85 -11.66
C THR A 163 -3.49 9.74 -10.86
N PHE A 164 -3.08 10.16 -9.65
CA PHE A 164 -3.89 10.95 -8.73
C PHE A 164 -3.53 12.44 -8.72
N SER A 165 -2.72 12.88 -9.69
CA SER A 165 -2.36 14.28 -9.89
C SER A 165 -3.52 15.07 -10.50
N ALA A 166 -3.61 16.35 -10.18
CA ALA A 166 -4.62 17.22 -10.77
C ALA A 166 -4.30 17.55 -12.22
N ASP A 167 -5.32 17.50 -13.08
CA ASP A 167 -5.21 18.01 -14.45
C ASP A 167 -5.44 19.53 -14.45
N LEU A 168 -4.70 20.28 -15.27
CA LEU A 168 -4.90 21.73 -15.39
C LEU A 168 -6.30 22.12 -15.88
N LEU A 169 -6.93 21.30 -16.74
CA LEU A 169 -8.33 21.50 -17.12
C LEU A 169 -9.30 21.19 -15.96
N GLY A 170 -8.88 20.35 -15.02
CA GLY A 170 -9.61 19.98 -13.83
C GLY A 170 -9.98 21.16 -12.91
N TYR A 171 -9.22 22.27 -12.95
CA TYR A 171 -9.52 23.46 -12.13
C TYR A 171 -10.67 24.31 -12.65
N LEU A 172 -11.00 24.16 -13.95
CA LEU A 172 -11.99 24.96 -14.66
C LEU A 172 -13.23 24.17 -15.06
N THR A 173 -13.28 22.88 -14.73
CA THR A 173 -14.36 21.96 -15.10
C THR A 173 -15.15 21.57 -13.86
N PRO A 174 -16.49 21.71 -13.85
CA PRO A 174 -17.33 21.26 -12.75
C PRO A 174 -17.14 19.78 -12.43
N THR A 175 -17.54 19.39 -11.22
CA THR A 175 -17.46 17.98 -10.84
C THR A 175 -18.34 17.11 -11.72
N ARG A 176 -17.90 15.87 -11.96
CA ARG A 176 -18.72 14.85 -12.63
C ARG A 176 -20.01 14.49 -11.88
N LEU A 177 -20.13 14.90 -10.62
CA LEU A 177 -21.34 14.75 -9.80
C LEU A 177 -22.36 15.87 -10.02
N HIS A 178 -22.06 16.85 -10.88
CA HIS A 178 -22.95 17.97 -11.11
C HIS A 178 -24.21 17.52 -11.88
N PRO A 179 -25.43 17.79 -11.40
CA PRO A 179 -26.65 17.21 -11.99
C PRO A 179 -26.90 17.60 -13.45
N TRP A 180 -26.40 18.76 -13.89
CA TRP A 180 -26.59 19.25 -15.27
C TRP A 180 -25.35 19.15 -16.15
N LEU A 181 -24.16 19.06 -15.55
CA LEU A 181 -22.88 19.19 -16.26
C LEU A 181 -21.98 17.97 -16.04
N GLY A 182 -22.43 17.02 -15.22
CA GLY A 182 -21.66 15.88 -14.77
C GLY A 182 -21.36 14.89 -15.88
N GLU A 183 -22.34 14.60 -16.76
CA GLU A 183 -22.13 13.71 -17.92
C GLU A 183 -21.10 14.29 -18.90
N TRP A 184 -21.21 15.58 -19.20
CA TRP A 184 -20.21 16.28 -20.01
C TRP A 184 -18.82 16.25 -19.35
N ALA A 185 -18.74 16.53 -18.05
CA ALA A 185 -17.50 16.48 -17.30
C ALA A 185 -16.89 15.06 -17.24
N ALA A 186 -17.73 14.02 -17.12
CA ALA A 186 -17.31 12.63 -17.12
C ALA A 186 -16.72 12.19 -18.47
N GLY A 187 -17.23 12.74 -19.59
CA GLY A 187 -16.75 12.46 -20.95
C GLY A 187 -15.47 13.19 -21.37
N LEU A 188 -14.86 14.00 -20.48
CA LEU A 188 -13.60 14.69 -20.79
C LEU A 188 -12.44 13.70 -20.94
N SER A 189 -11.46 14.05 -21.77
CA SER A 189 -10.33 13.18 -22.12
C SER A 189 -9.35 12.90 -20.98
N PHE A 190 -9.48 13.60 -19.85
CA PHE A 190 -8.62 13.40 -18.69
C PHE A 190 -9.33 12.58 -17.61
N PRO A 191 -8.59 11.73 -16.88
CA PRO A 191 -9.15 10.98 -15.76
C PRO A 191 -9.83 11.91 -14.75
N ASN A 192 -11.09 11.64 -14.40
CA ASN A 192 -11.89 12.51 -13.54
C ASN A 192 -12.68 11.70 -12.49
N ASP A 193 -12.29 10.45 -12.25
CA ASP A 193 -12.93 9.46 -11.39
C ASP A 193 -12.21 9.26 -10.04
N LYS A 194 -11.02 9.83 -9.86
CA LYS A 194 -10.16 9.61 -8.69
C LYS A 194 -9.70 10.90 -8.00
N GLY A 195 -10.44 11.99 -8.21
CA GLY A 195 -10.20 13.29 -7.56
C GLY A 195 -9.23 14.20 -8.31
N GLN A 196 -8.95 13.91 -9.59
CA GLN A 196 -8.06 14.74 -10.42
C GLN A 196 -8.71 16.06 -10.87
N HIS A 197 -10.05 16.18 -10.83
CA HIS A 197 -10.76 17.44 -11.10
C HIS A 197 -10.91 18.24 -9.81
N ILE A 198 -10.13 19.32 -9.65
CA ILE A 198 -10.20 20.21 -8.48
C ILE A 198 -10.89 21.50 -8.89
N PHE A 199 -12.18 21.42 -9.19
CA PHE A 199 -12.94 22.59 -9.61
C PHE A 199 -12.89 23.67 -8.52
N ILE A 200 -12.36 24.85 -8.84
CA ILE A 200 -12.27 25.97 -7.87
C ILE A 200 -13.59 26.73 -7.79
N GLY A 201 -14.37 26.75 -8.89
CA GLY A 201 -15.54 27.62 -9.07
C GLY A 201 -15.14 28.96 -9.66
N TYR A 202 -15.83 29.41 -10.71
CA TYR A 202 -15.53 30.69 -11.36
C TYR A 202 -15.81 31.86 -10.42
N SER A 203 -16.91 31.76 -9.66
CA SER A 203 -17.27 32.76 -8.64
C SER A 203 -16.19 32.88 -7.55
N ALA A 204 -15.73 31.76 -7.00
CA ALA A 204 -14.69 31.73 -5.98
C ALA A 204 -13.34 32.20 -6.51
N LEU A 205 -12.96 31.83 -7.75
CA LEU A 205 -11.74 32.28 -8.40
C LEU A 205 -11.70 33.80 -8.58
N LEU A 206 -12.77 34.39 -9.11
CA LEU A 206 -12.88 35.85 -9.30
C LEU A 206 -12.83 36.59 -7.95
N LEU A 207 -13.52 36.07 -6.94
CA LEU A 207 -13.49 36.65 -5.59
C LEU A 207 -12.11 36.50 -4.93
N ALA A 208 -11.42 35.38 -5.12
CA ALA A 208 -10.06 35.18 -4.61
C ALA A 208 -9.05 36.15 -5.27
N ALA A 209 -9.21 36.43 -6.57
CA ALA A 209 -8.43 37.45 -7.26
C ALA A 209 -8.72 38.85 -6.70
N ALA A 210 -10.01 39.21 -6.51
CA ALA A 210 -10.40 40.48 -5.90
C ALA A 210 -9.86 40.64 -4.47
N GLY A 211 -9.91 39.59 -3.67
CA GLY A 211 -9.37 39.56 -2.30
C GLY A 211 -7.86 39.68 -2.26
N THR A 212 -7.15 39.03 -3.19
CA THR A 212 -5.70 39.17 -3.36
C THR A 212 -5.32 40.63 -3.66
N LEU A 213 -5.99 41.26 -4.63
CA LEU A 213 -5.76 42.66 -4.98
C LEU A 213 -6.09 43.59 -3.80
N TYR A 214 -7.15 43.29 -3.05
CA TYR A 214 -7.52 44.04 -1.85
C TYR A 214 -6.44 43.97 -0.76
N LEU A 215 -5.94 42.78 -0.46
CA LEU A 215 -4.87 42.57 0.52
C LEU A 215 -3.57 43.26 0.11
N LEU A 216 -3.17 43.12 -1.17
CA LEU A 216 -1.98 43.78 -1.70
C LEU A 216 -2.06 45.31 -1.58
N ARG A 217 -3.22 45.90 -1.87
CA ARG A 217 -3.41 47.35 -1.76
C ARG A 217 -3.44 47.85 -0.32
N ARG A 218 -3.99 47.07 0.61
CA ARG A 218 -4.16 47.47 2.02
C ARG A 218 -2.94 47.16 2.90
N GLN A 219 -2.26 46.06 2.63
CA GLN A 219 -1.19 45.53 3.48
C GLN A 219 0.16 45.43 2.75
N GLY A 220 0.22 45.82 1.47
CA GLY A 220 1.44 45.71 0.66
C GLY A 220 1.91 44.26 0.57
N TRP A 221 3.23 44.08 0.63
CA TRP A 221 3.85 42.75 0.62
C TRP A 221 3.41 41.87 1.79
N ARG A 222 2.94 42.42 2.92
CA ARG A 222 2.43 41.61 4.04
C ARG A 222 1.13 40.88 3.69
N GLY A 223 0.38 41.39 2.71
CA GLY A 223 -0.82 40.75 2.18
C GLY A 223 -0.53 39.54 1.27
N LEU A 224 0.74 39.26 0.95
CA LEU A 224 1.12 38.15 0.06
C LEU A 224 1.06 36.77 0.72
N PHE A 225 0.96 36.67 2.06
CA PHE A 225 0.97 35.37 2.75
C PHE A 225 -0.08 34.39 2.19
N TRP A 226 -1.35 34.82 2.14
CA TRP A 226 -2.45 33.96 1.69
C TRP A 226 -2.36 33.64 0.20
N PRO A 227 -2.11 34.59 -0.71
CA PRO A 227 -1.87 34.27 -2.13
C PRO A 227 -0.70 33.31 -2.36
N LEU A 228 0.45 33.52 -1.69
CA LEU A 228 1.61 32.64 -1.83
C LEU A 228 1.37 31.25 -1.27
N THR A 229 0.72 31.14 -0.11
CA THR A 229 0.37 29.85 0.49
C THR A 229 -0.62 29.08 -0.39
N THR A 230 -1.62 29.78 -0.93
CA THR A 230 -2.59 29.19 -1.88
C THR A 230 -1.88 28.72 -3.14
N LEU A 231 -0.94 29.50 -3.67
CA LEU A 231 -0.12 29.13 -4.82
C LEU A 231 0.73 27.89 -4.56
N VAL A 232 1.37 27.78 -3.38
CA VAL A 232 2.14 26.59 -3.00
C VAL A 232 1.25 25.36 -2.98
N PHE A 233 0.08 25.40 -2.35
CA PHE A 233 -0.82 24.24 -2.32
C PHE A 233 -1.42 23.90 -3.69
N TRP A 234 -1.69 24.89 -4.54
CA TRP A 234 -2.07 24.65 -5.94
C TRP A 234 -0.93 24.00 -6.75
N LEU A 235 0.30 24.43 -6.54
CA LEU A 235 1.47 23.84 -7.18
C LEU A 235 1.67 22.37 -6.74
N LEU A 236 1.41 22.06 -5.47
CA LEU A 236 1.48 20.70 -4.94
C LEU A 236 0.37 19.79 -5.46
N THR A 237 -0.80 20.34 -5.85
CA THR A 237 -1.87 19.51 -6.44
C THR A 237 -1.54 19.01 -7.85
N LEU A 238 -0.60 19.65 -8.56
CA LEU A 238 -0.18 19.24 -9.91
C LEU A 238 0.63 17.93 -9.95
N GLY A 239 1.11 17.45 -8.80
CA GLY A 239 1.90 16.21 -8.74
C GLY A 239 3.31 16.34 -9.30
N PRO A 240 4.01 15.21 -9.53
CA PRO A 240 5.41 15.21 -9.95
C PRO A 240 5.59 15.57 -11.44
N VAL A 241 4.55 15.43 -12.26
CA VAL A 241 4.52 15.81 -13.66
C VAL A 241 3.25 16.58 -13.96
N VAL A 242 3.37 17.75 -14.60
CA VAL A 242 2.20 18.57 -14.96
C VAL A 242 1.42 17.91 -16.09
N ARG A 243 0.08 17.86 -15.94
CA ARG A 243 -0.84 17.27 -16.93
C ARG A 243 -1.83 18.28 -17.48
N ILE A 244 -2.15 18.13 -18.77
CA ILE A 244 -3.15 18.95 -19.47
C ILE A 244 -4.01 18.03 -20.33
N ALA A 245 -5.33 18.07 -20.11
CA ALA A 245 -6.30 17.30 -20.89
C ALA A 245 -6.01 15.79 -20.95
N GLY A 246 -5.41 15.25 -19.88
CA GLY A 246 -5.06 13.85 -19.73
C GLY A 246 -3.63 13.52 -20.17
N GLN A 247 -2.95 14.44 -20.86
CA GLN A 247 -1.60 14.25 -21.38
C GLN A 247 -0.54 14.73 -20.39
N SER A 248 0.48 13.91 -20.13
CA SER A 248 1.66 14.31 -19.37
C SER A 248 2.51 15.28 -20.18
N THR A 249 2.99 16.35 -19.55
CA THR A 249 3.92 17.31 -20.15
C THR A 249 5.35 17.02 -19.67
N PRO A 250 6.40 17.49 -20.35
CA PRO A 250 7.78 17.37 -19.86
C PRO A 250 8.09 18.31 -18.68
N ILE A 251 7.12 19.07 -18.17
CA ILE A 251 7.32 20.05 -17.10
C ILE A 251 7.25 19.32 -15.76
N PRO A 252 8.35 19.28 -14.98
CA PRO A 252 8.33 18.69 -13.66
C PRO A 252 7.48 19.54 -12.71
N GLY A 253 6.63 18.87 -11.95
CA GLY A 253 5.83 19.51 -10.90
C GLY A 253 6.60 19.54 -9.57
N PRO A 254 6.36 20.56 -8.72
CA PRO A 254 7.14 20.76 -7.49
C PRO A 254 6.89 19.70 -6.42
N PHE A 255 5.83 18.89 -6.56
CA PHE A 255 5.59 17.75 -5.69
C PHE A 255 6.72 16.71 -5.77
N ALA A 256 7.44 16.61 -6.90
CA ALA A 256 8.58 15.71 -7.04
C ALA A 256 9.67 15.92 -5.98
N LEU A 257 9.84 17.17 -5.51
CA LEU A 257 10.77 17.48 -4.42
C LEU A 257 10.20 17.08 -3.05
N VAL A 258 8.89 17.28 -2.86
CA VAL A 258 8.22 16.94 -1.60
C VAL A 258 8.16 15.43 -1.41
N SER A 259 7.99 14.65 -2.47
CA SER A 259 8.02 13.18 -2.41
C SER A 259 9.37 12.60 -2.02
N LEU A 260 10.47 13.37 -2.08
CA LEU A 260 11.79 12.95 -1.60
C LEU A 260 11.95 13.12 -0.08
N LEU A 261 11.08 13.87 0.57
CA LEU A 261 11.17 14.10 2.01
C LEU A 261 10.68 12.86 2.79
N PRO A 262 11.38 12.46 3.86
CA PRO A 262 10.89 11.43 4.77
C PRO A 262 9.48 11.76 5.27
N PHE A 263 8.63 10.75 5.47
CA PHE A 263 7.21 10.87 5.82
C PHE A 263 6.28 11.44 4.72
N PHE A 264 6.82 12.08 3.68
CA PHE A 264 6.05 12.57 2.53
C PHE A 264 6.16 11.63 1.31
N ASN A 265 7.20 10.80 1.24
CA ASN A 265 7.39 9.75 0.25
C ASN A 265 6.21 8.76 0.15
N GLY A 266 5.50 8.52 1.25
CA GLY A 266 4.28 7.70 1.29
C GLY A 266 3.02 8.40 0.74
N ASN A 267 3.05 9.71 0.51
CA ASN A 267 1.90 10.44 -0.04
C ASN A 267 1.82 10.23 -1.56
N ARG A 268 0.77 9.55 -2.02
CA ARG A 268 0.56 9.21 -3.44
C ARG A 268 -0.57 9.99 -4.11
N TYR A 269 -1.17 10.96 -3.42
CA TYR A 269 -2.37 11.65 -3.91
C TYR A 269 -2.17 13.17 -3.90
N PRO A 270 -1.42 13.72 -4.86
CA PRO A 270 -1.18 15.17 -4.92
C PRO A 270 -2.48 15.98 -4.95
N SER A 271 -3.52 15.51 -5.62
CA SER A 271 -4.82 16.18 -5.64
C SER A 271 -5.45 16.42 -4.26
N ARG A 272 -5.07 15.68 -3.21
CA ARG A 272 -5.56 15.89 -1.83
C ARG A 272 -5.09 17.20 -1.21
N TYR A 273 -4.00 17.82 -1.70
CA TYR A 273 -3.61 19.18 -1.29
C TYR A 273 -4.70 20.22 -1.60
N SER A 274 -5.70 19.85 -2.43
CA SER A 274 -6.91 20.64 -2.68
C SER A 274 -7.59 21.12 -1.42
N VAL A 275 -7.49 20.39 -0.29
CA VAL A 275 -8.09 20.81 0.98
C VAL A 275 -7.47 22.12 1.50
N LEU A 276 -6.16 22.31 1.38
CA LEU A 276 -5.51 23.55 1.79
C LEU A 276 -5.55 24.62 0.70
N LEU A 277 -5.58 24.21 -0.58
CA LEU A 277 -5.90 25.12 -1.69
C LEU A 277 -7.27 25.77 -1.49
N MET A 278 -8.32 24.99 -1.26
CA MET A 278 -9.68 25.50 -1.07
C MET A 278 -9.83 26.29 0.23
N LEU A 279 -9.06 26.00 1.27
CA LEU A 279 -8.97 26.87 2.45
C LEU A 279 -8.41 28.25 2.09
N GLY A 280 -7.31 28.29 1.33
CA GLY A 280 -6.71 29.53 0.83
C GLY A 280 -7.68 30.33 -0.05
N VAL A 281 -8.35 29.66 -0.99
CA VAL A 281 -9.41 30.24 -1.83
C VAL A 281 -10.55 30.77 -0.98
N ALA A 282 -11.03 30.03 0.03
CA ALA A 282 -12.11 30.47 0.91
C ALA A 282 -11.77 31.77 1.67
N VAL A 283 -10.53 31.87 2.18
CA VAL A 283 -10.05 33.08 2.87
C VAL A 283 -9.94 34.25 1.89
N LEU A 284 -9.30 34.05 0.74
CA LEU A 284 -9.14 35.09 -0.27
C LEU A 284 -10.50 35.55 -0.84
N ALA A 285 -11.42 34.63 -1.09
CA ALA A 285 -12.76 34.94 -1.58
C ALA A 285 -13.56 35.73 -0.54
N GLY A 286 -13.40 35.44 0.76
CA GLY A 286 -13.94 36.27 1.85
C GLY A 286 -13.44 37.71 1.82
N TYR A 287 -12.12 37.90 1.61
CA TYR A 287 -11.57 39.25 1.36
C TYR A 287 -12.09 39.88 0.06
N GLY A 288 -12.41 39.08 -0.96
CA GLY A 288 -13.07 39.53 -2.18
C GLY A 288 -14.47 40.10 -1.91
N VAL A 289 -15.28 39.39 -1.13
CA VAL A 289 -16.60 39.88 -0.69
C VAL A 289 -16.44 41.15 0.14
N LEU A 290 -15.44 41.20 1.04
CA LEU A 290 -15.12 42.41 1.80
C LEU A 290 -14.77 43.58 0.85
N ALA A 291 -13.93 43.35 -0.15
CA ALA A 291 -13.53 44.34 -1.13
C ALA A 291 -14.71 44.89 -1.95
N ILE A 292 -15.68 44.04 -2.29
CA ILE A 292 -16.91 44.44 -2.96
C ILE A 292 -17.81 45.26 -2.02
N SER A 293 -17.89 44.87 -0.74
CA SER A 293 -18.70 45.56 0.27
C SER A 293 -18.13 46.93 0.64
N GLU A 294 -16.81 47.08 0.66
CA GLU A 294 -16.10 48.33 0.93
C GLU A 294 -15.82 49.10 -0.38
N ARG A 295 -16.76 49.92 -0.84
CA ARG A 295 -16.53 50.84 -1.98
C ARG A 295 -15.52 51.96 -1.63
N ARG A 296 -14.22 51.64 -1.63
CA ARG A 296 -13.09 52.58 -1.79
C ARG A 296 -12.16 52.17 -2.94
N MET A 297 -12.73 51.58 -3.99
CA MET A 297 -12.04 51.23 -5.24
C MET A 297 -12.20 52.36 -6.28
N ALA A 298 -11.89 53.62 -5.92
CA ALA A 298 -11.80 54.72 -6.88
C ALA A 298 -10.34 55.20 -6.91
N THR A 299 -9.65 54.88 -7.99
CA THR A 299 -8.29 55.26 -8.32
C THR A 299 -8.26 56.65 -8.96
N GLY A 300 -7.46 57.57 -8.41
CA GLY A 300 -7.08 58.82 -9.10
C GLY A 300 -7.19 60.09 -8.25
N HIS A 301 -6.36 61.09 -8.60
CA HIS A 301 -6.28 62.42 -7.97
C HIS A 301 -7.61 63.22 -7.98
N ALA A 302 -8.67 62.72 -8.62
CA ALA A 302 -10.03 63.28 -8.59
C ALA A 302 -10.87 62.85 -7.36
N ALA A 303 -10.41 61.89 -6.54
CA ALA A 303 -11.16 61.41 -5.37
C ALA A 303 -11.16 62.37 -4.16
N ARG A 304 -10.40 63.47 -4.21
CA ARG A 304 -10.36 64.45 -3.10
C ARG A 304 -11.60 65.37 -3.02
N ARG A 305 -12.55 65.27 -3.97
CA ARG A 305 -13.74 66.16 -4.02
C ARG A 305 -15.10 65.48 -3.86
N SER A 306 -15.18 64.15 -3.73
CA SER A 306 -16.46 63.48 -3.42
C SER A 306 -16.46 62.97 -1.98
N LEU A 307 -16.98 63.80 -1.07
CA LEU A 307 -17.23 63.47 0.34
C LEU A 307 -18.54 62.68 0.54
N ILE A 308 -19.08 62.04 -0.50
CA ILE A 308 -20.26 61.16 -0.36
C ILE A 308 -19.81 59.72 -0.56
N ALA A 309 -19.27 59.14 0.51
CA ALA A 309 -19.22 57.70 0.64
C ALA A 309 -20.66 57.20 0.75
N VAL A 310 -21.28 56.84 -0.38
CA VAL A 310 -22.59 56.16 -0.39
C VAL A 310 -22.39 54.81 0.32
N ARG A 311 -22.65 54.80 1.62
CA ARG A 311 -22.63 53.61 2.45
C ARG A 311 -23.76 52.72 1.95
N ARG A 312 -23.42 51.60 1.29
CA ARG A 312 -24.42 50.64 0.81
C ARG A 312 -25.31 50.20 1.96
N SER A 313 -26.61 50.07 1.70
CA SER A 313 -27.56 49.62 2.71
C SER A 313 -27.19 48.20 3.18
N PRO A 314 -27.41 47.85 4.46
CA PRO A 314 -27.22 46.49 4.96
C PRO A 314 -27.96 45.43 4.13
N ALA A 315 -29.16 45.77 3.63
CA ALA A 315 -29.93 44.92 2.75
C ALA A 315 -29.22 44.63 1.41
N ALA A 316 -28.58 45.62 0.79
CA ALA A 316 -27.85 45.40 -0.46
C ALA A 316 -26.64 44.47 -0.26
N ASN A 317 -25.92 44.60 0.85
CA ASN A 317 -24.81 43.69 1.16
C ASN A 317 -25.31 42.27 1.46
N LEU A 318 -26.44 42.13 2.17
CA LEU A 318 -27.09 40.83 2.39
C LEU A 318 -27.45 40.16 1.06
N ILE A 319 -28.14 40.88 0.15
CA ILE A 319 -28.51 40.36 -1.16
C ILE A 319 -27.27 39.92 -1.94
N ILE A 320 -26.24 40.76 -2.03
CA ILE A 320 -24.99 40.42 -2.74
C ILE A 320 -24.35 39.18 -2.15
N SER A 321 -24.16 39.13 -0.83
CA SER A 321 -23.55 37.98 -0.16
C SER A 321 -24.38 36.71 -0.36
N SER A 322 -25.70 36.77 -0.24
CA SER A 322 -26.60 35.63 -0.49
C SER A 322 -26.59 35.18 -1.95
N SER A 323 -26.55 36.10 -2.91
CA SER A 323 -26.43 35.76 -4.34
C SER A 323 -25.09 35.09 -4.64
N LEU A 324 -23.98 35.57 -4.08
CA LEU A 324 -22.66 34.95 -4.25
C LEU A 324 -22.61 33.55 -3.63
N ILE A 325 -23.24 33.35 -2.47
CA ILE A 325 -23.42 32.02 -1.85
C ILE A 325 -24.18 31.10 -2.82
N LEU A 326 -25.32 31.55 -3.35
CA LEU A 326 -26.15 30.73 -4.24
C LEU A 326 -25.40 30.37 -5.52
N ILE A 327 -24.70 31.33 -6.15
CA ILE A 327 -23.90 31.08 -7.36
C ILE A 327 -22.82 30.04 -7.08
N PHE A 328 -22.09 30.18 -5.97
CA PHE A 328 -21.06 29.21 -5.58
C PHE A 328 -21.66 27.81 -5.37
N LEU A 329 -22.77 27.71 -4.63
CA LEU A 329 -23.42 26.43 -4.36
C LEU A 329 -23.94 25.76 -5.64
N LEU A 330 -24.43 26.54 -6.61
CA LEU A 330 -24.84 26.02 -7.92
C LEU A 330 -23.63 25.53 -8.72
N GLU A 331 -22.52 26.27 -8.74
CA GLU A 331 -21.27 25.85 -9.41
C GLU A 331 -20.71 24.53 -8.83
N HIS A 332 -20.83 24.32 -7.52
CA HIS A 332 -20.30 23.15 -6.82
C HIS A 332 -21.34 22.07 -6.48
N LEU A 333 -22.55 22.17 -7.06
CA LEU A 333 -23.63 21.24 -6.77
C LEU A 333 -23.18 19.79 -7.09
N SER A 334 -23.32 18.89 -6.12
CA SER A 334 -22.91 17.47 -6.23
C SER A 334 -24.04 16.59 -5.70
N LEU A 335 -25.05 16.32 -6.55
CA LEU A 335 -26.26 15.59 -6.17
C LEU A 335 -26.77 14.69 -7.32
N PRO A 336 -27.32 13.50 -7.00
CA PRO A 336 -27.29 12.84 -5.69
C PRO A 336 -25.89 12.30 -5.38
N LEU A 337 -25.54 12.22 -4.10
CA LEU A 337 -24.38 11.42 -3.70
C LEU A 337 -24.76 9.93 -3.82
N PRO A 338 -23.87 9.09 -4.36
CA PRO A 338 -24.14 7.65 -4.46
C PRO A 338 -24.32 7.06 -3.06
N LEU A 339 -25.31 6.19 -2.91
CA LEU A 339 -25.59 5.44 -1.69
C LEU A 339 -25.46 3.94 -2.02
N ASN A 340 -24.93 3.17 -1.08
CA ASN A 340 -24.91 1.71 -1.14
C ASN A 340 -25.82 1.16 -0.05
N ASP A 341 -26.43 0.01 -0.33
CA ASP A 341 -27.22 -0.72 0.66
C ASP A 341 -26.32 -1.63 1.50
N PHE A 342 -26.15 -1.29 2.77
CA PHE A 342 -25.34 -2.05 3.72
C PHE A 342 -26.18 -3.03 4.57
N ARG A 343 -27.41 -3.34 4.16
CA ARG A 343 -28.19 -4.42 4.81
C ARG A 343 -27.47 -5.75 4.64
N ILE A 344 -27.36 -6.49 5.74
CA ILE A 344 -26.65 -7.77 5.79
C ILE A 344 -27.60 -8.88 5.32
N PRO A 345 -27.21 -9.72 4.34
CA PRO A 345 -27.99 -10.88 3.93
C PRO A 345 -28.28 -11.83 5.10
N VAL A 346 -29.51 -12.35 5.18
CA VAL A 346 -29.96 -13.13 6.35
C VAL A 346 -29.20 -14.44 6.54
N VAL A 347 -28.58 -14.98 5.50
CA VAL A 347 -27.71 -16.17 5.58
C VAL A 347 -26.55 -16.01 6.58
N TYR A 348 -26.07 -14.78 6.80
CA TYR A 348 -25.03 -14.51 7.79
C TYR A 348 -25.55 -14.63 9.23
N GLN A 349 -26.86 -14.60 9.47
CA GLN A 349 -27.43 -14.87 10.80
C GLN A 349 -27.23 -16.33 11.21
N THR A 350 -27.27 -17.26 10.24
CA THR A 350 -26.96 -18.69 10.46
C THR A 350 -25.51 -18.86 10.92
N ILE A 351 -24.57 -18.15 10.29
CA ILE A 351 -23.16 -18.14 10.68
C ILE A 351 -22.97 -17.50 12.07
N ALA A 352 -23.67 -16.39 12.35
CA ALA A 352 -23.61 -15.71 13.64
C ALA A 352 -24.13 -16.59 14.79
N ALA A 353 -25.14 -17.41 14.53
CA ALA A 353 -25.73 -18.32 15.50
C ALA A 353 -24.87 -19.55 15.81
N GLU A 354 -23.91 -19.90 14.95
CA GLU A 354 -23.01 -21.04 15.17
C GLU A 354 -22.07 -20.75 16.35
N PRO A 355 -22.02 -21.62 17.38
CA PRO A 355 -21.16 -21.41 18.54
C PRO A 355 -19.67 -21.64 18.22
N GLY A 356 -18.80 -20.95 18.96
CA GLY A 356 -17.35 -21.07 18.85
C GLY A 356 -16.70 -19.97 18.01
N ASP A 357 -15.37 -19.88 18.15
CA ASP A 357 -14.49 -19.09 17.30
C ASP A 357 -14.00 -20.00 16.17
N PHE A 358 -14.14 -19.54 14.93
CA PHE A 358 -13.78 -20.29 13.72
C PHE A 358 -13.62 -19.34 12.52
N ALA A 359 -13.05 -19.85 11.44
CA ALA A 359 -12.85 -19.14 10.18
C ALA A 359 -13.96 -19.40 9.16
N LEU A 360 -14.21 -18.38 8.35
CA LEU A 360 -15.08 -18.39 7.19
C LEU A 360 -14.23 -18.24 5.92
N LEU A 361 -14.43 -19.13 4.95
CA LEU A 361 -13.90 -18.98 3.60
C LEU A 361 -15.00 -18.40 2.70
N GLU A 362 -14.95 -17.10 2.44
CA GLU A 362 -15.84 -16.47 1.46
C GLU A 362 -15.21 -16.55 0.06
N LEU A 363 -16.04 -16.80 -0.96
CA LEU A 363 -15.63 -17.00 -2.34
C LEU A 363 -16.55 -16.24 -3.30
N PRO A 364 -16.00 -15.55 -4.31
CA PRO A 364 -14.57 -15.29 -4.46
C PRO A 364 -14.11 -14.23 -3.44
N THR A 365 -12.90 -14.36 -2.92
CA THR A 365 -12.30 -13.35 -2.03
C THR A 365 -10.96 -12.83 -2.58
N GLY A 366 -10.36 -11.88 -1.87
CA GLY A 366 -9.04 -11.37 -2.18
C GLY A 366 -8.38 -10.71 -0.98
N TRP A 367 -7.07 -10.57 -1.08
CA TRP A 367 -6.23 -9.87 -0.13
C TRP A 367 -5.85 -8.54 -0.74
N ARG A 368 -6.36 -7.47 -0.16
CA ARG A 368 -6.15 -6.12 -0.67
C ARG A 368 -5.33 -5.30 0.29
N ASN A 369 -4.42 -4.51 -0.25
CA ASN A 369 -3.86 -3.37 0.44
C ASN A 369 -3.88 -2.09 -0.41
N GLY A 370 -3.24 -1.03 0.08
CA GLY A 370 -3.18 0.24 -0.65
C GLY A 370 -2.29 0.23 -1.90
N ALA A 371 -1.64 -0.88 -2.25
CA ALA A 371 -0.73 -1.03 -3.39
C ALA A 371 -1.19 -2.12 -4.38
N ARG A 372 -1.81 -3.21 -3.91
CA ARG A 372 -2.23 -4.34 -4.75
C ARG A 372 -3.48 -5.05 -4.23
N VAL A 373 -4.08 -5.85 -5.11
CA VAL A 373 -5.10 -6.86 -4.77
C VAL A 373 -4.61 -8.20 -5.31
N MET A 374 -4.52 -9.21 -4.45
CA MET A 374 -4.26 -10.60 -4.83
C MET A 374 -5.54 -11.41 -4.66
N GLY A 375 -5.82 -12.37 -5.55
CA GLY A 375 -7.10 -13.08 -5.59
C GLY A 375 -8.10 -12.38 -6.52
N ARG A 376 -9.38 -12.32 -6.16
CA ARG A 376 -10.39 -11.59 -6.94
C ARG A 376 -10.31 -10.09 -6.65
N SER A 377 -10.27 -9.27 -7.69
CA SER A 377 -10.42 -7.82 -7.56
C SER A 377 -11.87 -7.39 -7.71
N ASP A 378 -12.62 -7.37 -6.60
CA ASP A 378 -14.02 -6.92 -6.55
C ASP A 378 -14.28 -6.10 -5.27
N VAL A 379 -15.32 -5.25 -5.30
CA VAL A 379 -15.81 -4.52 -4.12
C VAL A 379 -16.34 -5.47 -3.05
N LEU A 380 -16.76 -6.69 -3.44
CA LEU A 380 -17.22 -7.76 -2.57
C LEU A 380 -16.32 -7.95 -1.34
N ILE A 381 -14.99 -7.90 -1.49
CA ILE A 381 -14.02 -8.06 -0.39
C ILE A 381 -14.30 -7.10 0.77
N MET A 382 -14.73 -5.87 0.46
CA MET A 382 -15.06 -4.87 1.49
C MET A 382 -16.42 -5.14 2.13
N MET A 383 -17.34 -5.76 1.39
CA MET A 383 -18.66 -6.15 1.89
C MET A 383 -18.56 -7.38 2.78
N GLU A 384 -17.70 -8.36 2.46
CA GLU A 384 -17.36 -9.49 3.35
C GLU A 384 -16.90 -8.98 4.74
N GLN A 385 -15.99 -8.00 4.77
CA GLN A 385 -15.57 -7.36 6.03
C GLN A 385 -16.70 -6.60 6.74
N TRP A 386 -17.66 -6.04 5.98
CA TRP A 386 -18.85 -5.44 6.58
C TRP A 386 -19.76 -6.51 7.21
N TYR A 387 -19.99 -7.62 6.53
CA TYR A 387 -20.77 -8.75 7.05
C TYR A 387 -20.12 -9.39 8.28
N GLN A 388 -18.79 -9.31 8.40
CA GLN A 388 -18.05 -9.70 9.61
C GLN A 388 -18.53 -8.99 10.88
N THR A 389 -19.00 -7.75 10.79
CA THR A 389 -19.59 -7.03 11.93
C THR A 389 -20.88 -7.70 12.43
N ALA A 390 -21.57 -8.37 11.52
CA ALA A 390 -22.68 -9.31 11.69
C ALA A 390 -22.34 -10.56 12.51
N HIS A 391 -21.50 -11.40 11.91
CA HIS A 391 -21.28 -12.77 12.39
C HIS A 391 -20.10 -12.92 13.36
N GLY A 392 -19.20 -11.94 13.43
CA GLY A 392 -18.08 -11.91 14.36
C GLY A 392 -17.04 -13.03 14.19
N LYS A 393 -17.07 -13.77 13.07
CA LYS A 393 -16.16 -14.89 12.78
C LYS A 393 -14.90 -14.40 12.05
N ARG A 394 -13.85 -15.21 12.05
CA ARG A 394 -12.58 -14.87 11.38
C ARG A 394 -12.76 -14.95 9.86
N LEU A 395 -12.14 -14.04 9.13
CA LEU A 395 -12.10 -14.06 7.66
C LEU A 395 -10.69 -14.40 7.19
N LEU A 396 -10.59 -15.24 6.16
CA LEU A 396 -9.31 -15.50 5.50
C LEU A 396 -8.90 -14.36 4.56
N GLY A 397 -9.85 -13.76 3.84
CA GLY A 397 -9.64 -12.63 2.94
C GLY A 397 -9.94 -11.27 3.58
N GLY A 398 -9.78 -10.19 2.81
CA GLY A 398 -10.13 -8.85 3.24
C GLY A 398 -9.18 -7.75 2.78
N ASN A 399 -9.51 -6.52 3.16
CA ASN A 399 -8.69 -5.34 2.92
C ASN A 399 -7.96 -4.90 4.21
N THR A 400 -6.64 -4.76 4.11
CA THR A 400 -5.76 -4.23 5.16
C THR A 400 -4.86 -3.15 4.57
N SER A 401 -4.65 -2.02 5.27
CA SER A 401 -4.01 -0.85 4.66
C SER A 401 -2.61 -1.10 4.10
N ARG A 402 -1.76 -1.85 4.80
CA ARG A 402 -0.36 -2.12 4.46
C ARG A 402 0.05 -3.51 4.98
N ASN A 403 0.75 -4.29 4.15
CA ASN A 403 1.23 -5.62 4.53
C ASN A 403 2.60 -5.85 3.90
N PRO A 404 3.52 -6.52 4.61
CA PRO A 404 4.76 -6.99 4.00
C PRO A 404 4.47 -8.03 2.90
N ALA A 405 5.39 -8.15 1.94
CA ALA A 405 5.20 -8.97 0.74
C ALA A 405 4.89 -10.45 1.08
N TYR A 406 5.58 -11.02 2.07
CA TYR A 406 5.44 -12.42 2.47
C TYR A 406 4.01 -12.79 2.89
N LYS A 407 3.21 -11.86 3.43
CA LYS A 407 1.83 -12.16 3.83
C LYS A 407 0.93 -12.51 2.65
N PHE A 408 1.19 -11.92 1.49
CA PHE A 408 0.47 -12.31 0.28
C PHE A 408 1.03 -13.59 -0.30
N GLN A 409 2.36 -13.74 -0.28
CA GLN A 409 3.02 -14.94 -0.76
C GLN A 409 2.59 -16.19 0.01
N TYR A 410 2.31 -16.05 1.31
CA TYR A 410 1.69 -17.10 2.11
C TYR A 410 0.43 -17.68 1.44
N PHE A 411 -0.47 -16.81 0.96
CA PHE A 411 -1.73 -17.25 0.33
C PHE A 411 -1.53 -17.82 -1.07
N SER A 412 -0.60 -17.26 -1.87
CA SER A 412 -0.30 -17.79 -3.21
C SER A 412 0.42 -19.14 -3.17
N ASP A 413 1.23 -19.37 -2.13
CA ASP A 413 2.03 -20.58 -1.97
C ASP A 413 1.33 -21.65 -1.13
N ALA A 414 0.27 -21.30 -0.40
CA ALA A 414 -0.50 -22.23 0.41
C ALA A 414 -1.24 -23.25 -0.49
N PRO A 415 -1.14 -24.56 -0.17
CA PRO A 415 -1.97 -25.58 -0.81
C PRO A 415 -3.45 -25.20 -0.72
N LEU A 416 -4.24 -25.58 -1.73
CA LEU A 416 -5.64 -25.16 -1.93
C LEU A 416 -5.82 -23.65 -2.21
N LEU A 417 -5.30 -22.75 -1.37
CA LEU A 417 -5.54 -21.30 -1.52
C LEU A 417 -4.94 -20.74 -2.82
N GLY A 418 -3.74 -21.16 -3.20
CA GLY A 418 -3.14 -20.80 -4.49
C GLY A 418 -3.98 -21.25 -5.69
N ASP A 419 -4.53 -22.46 -5.64
CA ASP A 419 -5.43 -22.98 -6.70
C ASP A 419 -6.75 -22.20 -6.76
N LEU A 420 -7.30 -21.82 -5.60
CA LEU A 420 -8.50 -20.98 -5.52
C LEU A 420 -8.26 -19.60 -6.15
N ILE A 421 -7.06 -19.01 -6.03
CA ILE A 421 -6.73 -17.73 -6.71
C ILE A 421 -6.89 -17.85 -8.23
N GLY A 422 -6.43 -18.95 -8.82
CA GLY A 422 -6.66 -19.24 -10.23
C GLY A 422 -8.14 -19.39 -10.58
N LEU A 423 -8.88 -20.18 -9.80
CA LEU A 423 -10.31 -20.44 -10.01
C LEU A 423 -11.18 -19.19 -9.87
N MET A 424 -10.86 -18.30 -8.93
CA MET A 424 -11.55 -17.01 -8.73
C MET A 424 -11.36 -16.05 -9.91
N ASN A 425 -10.36 -16.29 -10.76
CA ASN A 425 -10.06 -15.50 -11.95
C ASN A 425 -10.21 -16.33 -13.25
N ALA A 426 -10.92 -17.46 -13.19
CA ALA A 426 -11.14 -18.33 -14.35
C ALA A 426 -12.01 -17.70 -15.45
N ASP A 427 -12.61 -16.53 -15.21
CA ASP A 427 -13.27 -15.71 -16.23
C ASP A 427 -12.27 -14.93 -17.11
N GLN A 428 -10.98 -14.90 -16.74
CA GLN A 428 -9.94 -14.28 -17.54
C GLN A 428 -9.58 -15.14 -18.77
N PRO A 429 -9.51 -14.57 -19.99
CA PRO A 429 -9.29 -15.33 -21.22
C PRO A 429 -8.00 -16.15 -21.27
N HIS A 430 -6.94 -15.72 -20.56
CA HIS A 430 -5.66 -16.44 -20.52
C HIS A 430 -5.60 -17.53 -19.44
N ILE A 431 -6.52 -17.53 -18.46
CA ILE A 431 -6.55 -18.48 -17.35
C ILE A 431 -7.46 -19.66 -17.65
N ALA A 432 -8.67 -19.41 -18.15
CA ALA A 432 -9.68 -20.45 -18.39
C ALA A 432 -9.14 -21.67 -19.17
N PRO A 433 -8.41 -21.50 -20.29
CA PRO A 433 -7.93 -22.64 -21.07
C PRO A 433 -6.96 -23.55 -20.32
N LEU A 434 -6.16 -22.98 -19.41
CA LEU A 434 -5.24 -23.78 -18.59
C LEU A 434 -6.01 -24.57 -17.54
N ILE A 435 -6.97 -23.94 -16.86
CA ILE A 435 -7.83 -24.62 -15.88
C ILE A 435 -8.62 -25.75 -16.55
N ASP A 436 -9.15 -25.53 -17.75
CA ASP A 436 -9.85 -26.57 -18.52
C ASP A 436 -8.93 -27.75 -18.83
N ALA A 437 -7.68 -27.49 -19.24
CA ALA A 437 -6.70 -28.52 -19.56
C ALA A 437 -6.25 -29.33 -18.33
N GLU A 438 -6.23 -28.72 -17.15
CA GLU A 438 -5.75 -29.33 -15.90
C GLU A 438 -6.87 -29.76 -14.94
N TRP A 439 -8.14 -29.61 -15.33
CA TRP A 439 -9.29 -29.74 -14.42
C TRP A 439 -9.29 -31.02 -13.59
N ASP A 440 -9.17 -32.19 -14.23
CA ASP A 440 -9.25 -33.48 -13.54
C ASP A 440 -8.09 -33.66 -12.55
N ALA A 441 -6.89 -33.22 -12.93
CA ALA A 441 -5.72 -33.27 -12.05
C ALA A 441 -5.85 -32.29 -10.88
N LEU A 442 -6.37 -31.10 -11.13
CA LEU A 442 -6.64 -30.07 -10.13
C LEU A 442 -7.68 -30.54 -9.10
N VAL A 443 -8.81 -31.12 -9.55
CA VAL A 443 -9.85 -31.67 -8.66
C VAL A 443 -9.32 -32.86 -7.86
N ALA A 444 -8.64 -33.83 -8.50
CA ALA A 444 -8.12 -35.02 -7.83
C ALA A 444 -7.10 -34.67 -6.73
N ARG A 445 -6.17 -33.73 -7.02
CA ARG A 445 -5.23 -33.21 -6.04
C ARG A 445 -5.96 -32.54 -4.86
N ASN A 446 -6.91 -31.65 -5.15
CA ASN A 446 -7.59 -30.87 -4.13
C ASN A 446 -8.55 -31.67 -3.25
N ARG A 447 -9.17 -32.73 -3.75
CA ARG A 447 -9.92 -33.68 -2.89
C ARG A 447 -9.07 -34.28 -1.76
N THR A 448 -7.77 -34.44 -2.02
CA THR A 448 -6.84 -35.02 -1.04
C THR A 448 -6.35 -33.98 -0.04
N VAL A 449 -6.06 -32.75 -0.50
CA VAL A 449 -5.44 -31.73 0.36
C VAL A 449 -6.45 -30.83 1.07
N ALA A 450 -7.61 -30.56 0.46
CA ALA A 450 -8.57 -29.58 0.98
C ALA A 450 -9.08 -29.89 2.39
N PRO A 451 -9.42 -31.14 2.76
CA PRO A 451 -9.86 -31.44 4.12
C PRO A 451 -8.81 -31.09 5.17
N ALA A 452 -7.51 -31.29 4.88
CA ALA A 452 -6.45 -30.95 5.82
C ALA A 452 -6.20 -29.44 5.93
N VAL A 453 -6.25 -28.73 4.80
CA VAL A 453 -6.05 -27.28 4.79
C VAL A 453 -7.20 -26.54 5.46
N LEU A 454 -8.45 -26.93 5.18
CA LEU A 454 -9.62 -26.29 5.79
C LEU A 454 -9.69 -26.54 7.30
N ASP A 455 -9.36 -27.75 7.75
CA ASP A 455 -9.25 -28.11 9.18
C ASP A 455 -8.15 -27.31 9.88
N PHE A 456 -6.94 -27.26 9.29
CA PHE A 456 -5.83 -26.45 9.80
C PHE A 456 -6.20 -24.96 9.93
N LEU A 457 -6.93 -24.41 8.97
CA LEU A 457 -7.38 -23.01 9.00
C LEU A 457 -8.63 -22.79 9.86
N ASP A 458 -9.15 -23.83 10.51
CA ASP A 458 -10.41 -23.86 11.27
C ASP A 458 -11.61 -23.30 10.46
N VAL A 459 -11.66 -23.63 9.17
CA VAL A 459 -12.75 -23.22 8.28
C VAL A 459 -13.95 -24.15 8.47
N ARG A 460 -15.03 -23.61 9.04
CA ARG A 460 -16.29 -24.38 9.24
C ARG A 460 -17.32 -24.16 8.15
N PHE A 461 -17.28 -23.00 7.51
CA PHE A 461 -18.21 -22.65 6.45
C PHE A 461 -17.47 -22.08 5.24
N VAL A 462 -18.00 -22.41 4.06
CA VAL A 462 -17.65 -21.80 2.79
C VAL A 462 -18.86 -21.02 2.29
N VAL A 463 -18.72 -19.72 2.06
CA VAL A 463 -19.76 -18.85 1.50
C VAL A 463 -19.42 -18.56 0.05
N VAL A 464 -20.37 -18.75 -0.85
CA VAL A 464 -20.17 -18.53 -2.28
C VAL A 464 -21.15 -17.49 -2.79
N HIS A 465 -20.63 -16.37 -3.28
CA HIS A 465 -21.37 -15.34 -4.00
C HIS A 465 -21.44 -15.72 -5.48
N VAL A 466 -22.59 -16.25 -5.91
CA VAL A 466 -22.71 -17.00 -7.17
C VAL A 466 -22.45 -16.13 -8.39
N GLU A 467 -23.07 -14.95 -8.46
CA GLU A 467 -22.95 -14.04 -9.62
C GLU A 467 -21.57 -13.36 -9.69
N LYS A 468 -20.80 -13.41 -8.59
CA LYS A 468 -19.41 -12.94 -8.55
C LYS A 468 -18.40 -14.04 -8.87
N SER A 469 -18.82 -15.30 -8.86
CA SER A 469 -17.98 -16.48 -9.04
C SER A 469 -17.94 -16.96 -10.49
N PRO A 470 -16.76 -17.24 -11.06
CA PRO A 470 -16.67 -17.94 -12.34
C PRO A 470 -17.28 -19.36 -12.26
N PRO A 471 -17.81 -19.91 -13.37
CA PRO A 471 -18.39 -21.27 -13.40
C PRO A 471 -17.43 -22.36 -12.89
N HIS A 472 -16.13 -22.24 -13.20
CA HIS A 472 -15.09 -23.15 -12.69
C HIS A 472 -14.99 -23.15 -11.18
N LEU A 473 -15.08 -21.98 -10.54
CA LEU A 473 -15.04 -21.88 -9.07
C LEU A 473 -16.26 -22.57 -8.44
N LEU A 474 -17.45 -22.32 -8.97
CA LEU A 474 -18.69 -22.94 -8.48
C LEU A 474 -18.62 -24.46 -8.56
N ARG A 475 -18.19 -24.98 -9.72
CA ARG A 475 -18.02 -26.42 -9.94
C ARG A 475 -16.95 -27.02 -9.03
N PHE A 476 -15.85 -26.31 -8.80
CA PHE A 476 -14.77 -26.77 -7.93
C PHE A 476 -15.21 -26.90 -6.48
N VAL A 477 -16.00 -25.93 -5.97
CA VAL A 477 -16.54 -25.99 -4.60
C VAL A 477 -17.34 -27.28 -4.40
N GLU A 478 -18.18 -27.65 -5.37
CA GLU A 478 -19.05 -28.82 -5.27
C GLU A 478 -18.32 -30.14 -5.56
N GLU A 479 -17.31 -30.14 -6.45
CA GLU A 479 -16.61 -31.37 -6.84
C GLU A 479 -15.38 -31.70 -5.99
N ALA A 480 -14.67 -30.71 -5.44
CA ALA A 480 -13.36 -30.89 -4.81
C ALA A 480 -13.34 -30.65 -3.30
N LEU A 481 -14.17 -29.73 -2.78
CA LEU A 481 -14.19 -29.41 -1.35
C LEU A 481 -15.07 -30.40 -0.57
N PRO A 482 -14.71 -30.73 0.69
CA PRO A 482 -15.50 -31.62 1.53
C PRO A 482 -16.68 -30.86 2.15
N VAL A 483 -17.62 -30.38 1.33
CA VAL A 483 -18.67 -29.45 1.76
C VAL A 483 -20.08 -29.95 1.45
N THR A 484 -21.06 -29.46 2.21
CA THR A 484 -22.48 -29.71 1.99
C THR A 484 -23.26 -28.39 2.02
N LEU A 485 -24.16 -28.17 1.05
CA LEU A 485 -24.98 -26.97 1.00
C LEU A 485 -25.97 -26.97 2.18
N VAL A 486 -25.96 -25.89 2.96
CA VAL A 486 -26.84 -25.72 4.14
C VAL A 486 -27.98 -24.74 3.83
N GLU A 487 -27.66 -23.62 3.20
CA GLU A 487 -28.61 -22.54 2.95
C GLU A 487 -28.28 -21.84 1.64
N GLU A 488 -29.32 -21.38 0.93
CA GLU A 488 -29.19 -20.49 -0.22
C GLU A 488 -30.08 -19.26 0.03
N TRP A 489 -29.46 -18.09 -0.01
CA TRP A 489 -30.15 -16.81 0.04
C TRP A 489 -30.20 -16.20 -1.35
N ARG A 490 -31.32 -15.55 -1.67
CA ARG A 490 -31.51 -14.77 -2.90
C ARG A 490 -32.10 -13.41 -2.57
N GLY A 491 -31.52 -12.36 -3.13
CA GLY A 491 -31.99 -10.99 -2.95
C GLY A 491 -31.05 -9.99 -3.61
N PRO A 492 -31.35 -8.69 -3.49
CA PRO A 492 -30.49 -7.66 -4.06
C PRO A 492 -29.17 -7.52 -3.27
N ASP A 493 -28.06 -7.33 -3.97
CA ASP A 493 -26.77 -6.94 -3.38
C ASP A 493 -26.74 -5.46 -2.97
N TRP A 494 -25.58 -4.98 -2.50
CA TRP A 494 -25.40 -3.59 -2.06
C TRP A 494 -25.58 -2.54 -3.16
N THR A 495 -25.57 -2.96 -4.44
CA THR A 495 -25.85 -2.11 -5.61
C THR A 495 -27.30 -2.18 -6.06
N GLY A 496 -28.09 -3.12 -5.52
CA GLY A 496 -29.45 -3.41 -5.93
C GLY A 496 -29.57 -4.45 -7.04
N ALA A 497 -28.47 -5.09 -7.46
CA ALA A 497 -28.48 -6.16 -8.46
C ALA A 497 -28.87 -7.49 -7.82
N ASP A 498 -29.52 -8.38 -8.59
CA ASP A 498 -29.87 -9.71 -8.10
C ASP A 498 -28.60 -10.50 -7.71
N SER A 499 -28.65 -11.12 -6.53
CA SER A 499 -27.55 -11.89 -5.97
C SER A 499 -28.04 -13.14 -5.25
N THR A 500 -27.25 -14.20 -5.37
CA THR A 500 -27.41 -15.49 -4.73
C THR A 500 -26.18 -15.78 -3.88
N ILE A 501 -26.40 -16.09 -2.61
CA ILE A 501 -25.35 -16.49 -1.67
C ILE A 501 -25.64 -17.91 -1.23
N ARG A 502 -24.67 -18.80 -1.43
CA ARG A 502 -24.74 -20.20 -0.96
C ARG A 502 -23.83 -20.39 0.23
N LEU A 503 -24.39 -20.91 1.32
CA LEU A 503 -23.67 -21.28 2.52
C LEU A 503 -23.47 -22.79 2.55
N TYR A 504 -22.22 -23.22 2.53
CA TYR A 504 -21.83 -24.61 2.66
C TYR A 504 -21.15 -24.87 3.99
N ARG A 505 -21.46 -26.00 4.64
CA ARG A 505 -20.76 -26.50 5.83
C ARG A 505 -19.64 -27.44 5.41
N VAL A 506 -18.46 -27.24 5.97
CA VAL A 506 -17.30 -28.12 5.81
C VAL A 506 -17.52 -29.36 6.67
N ALA A 507 -17.22 -30.54 6.11
CA ALA A 507 -17.31 -31.80 6.83
C ALA A 507 -16.29 -31.82 7.98
N GLU A 508 -16.76 -32.11 9.19
CA GLU A 508 -15.90 -32.23 10.37
C GLU A 508 -14.92 -33.39 10.21
N ARG A 509 -13.68 -33.14 10.60
CA ARG A 509 -12.63 -34.14 10.63
C ARG A 509 -12.31 -34.49 12.09
N ALA A 510 -11.97 -35.75 12.33
CA ALA A 510 -11.41 -36.13 13.62
C ALA A 510 -10.07 -35.42 13.82
N THR A 511 -9.91 -34.73 14.94
CA THR A 511 -8.66 -34.07 15.32
C THR A 511 -7.52 -35.08 15.27
N PRO A 512 -6.47 -34.84 14.46
CA PRO A 512 -5.38 -35.78 14.35
C PRO A 512 -4.64 -35.91 15.69
N THR A 513 -4.48 -37.14 16.17
CA THR A 513 -3.67 -37.44 17.38
C THR A 513 -2.18 -37.40 17.09
N GLU A 514 -1.76 -37.52 15.82
CA GLU A 514 -0.38 -37.34 15.39
C GLU A 514 -0.33 -36.69 14.01
N TRP A 515 0.68 -35.85 13.78
CA TRP A 515 0.98 -35.28 12.47
C TRP A 515 2.47 -34.98 12.29
N THR A 516 2.90 -34.83 11.03
CA THR A 516 4.28 -34.50 10.67
C THR A 516 4.29 -33.45 9.58
N ILE A 517 5.15 -32.43 9.75
CA ILE A 517 5.34 -31.33 8.82
C ILE A 517 6.79 -31.36 8.34
N GLU A 518 6.98 -31.09 7.05
CA GLU A 518 8.28 -30.88 6.42
C GLU A 518 8.35 -29.42 5.91
N PRO A 519 8.90 -28.47 6.71
CA PRO A 519 8.88 -27.04 6.40
C PRO A 519 9.59 -26.64 5.08
N ALA A 520 10.49 -27.50 4.60
CA ALA A 520 11.21 -27.36 3.34
C ALA A 520 10.46 -28.04 2.16
N THR A 521 9.13 -28.12 2.21
CA THR A 521 8.32 -28.65 1.10
C THR A 521 7.20 -27.67 0.74
N PRO A 522 6.59 -27.77 -0.46
CA PRO A 522 5.43 -26.96 -0.82
C PRO A 522 4.29 -27.04 0.20
N ALA A 523 3.98 -28.24 0.72
CA ALA A 523 2.95 -28.41 1.74
C ALA A 523 3.34 -27.77 3.09
N GLY A 524 4.63 -27.79 3.43
CA GLY A 524 5.16 -27.17 4.64
C GLY A 524 5.03 -25.65 4.69
N ARG A 525 4.88 -24.97 3.54
CA ARG A 525 4.75 -23.50 3.47
C ARG A 525 3.52 -22.97 4.21
N LEU A 526 2.47 -23.78 4.32
CA LEU A 526 1.25 -23.45 5.06
C LEU A 526 1.50 -23.16 6.55
N TYR A 527 2.58 -23.73 7.10
CA TYR A 527 2.93 -23.68 8.53
C TYR A 527 3.99 -22.60 8.84
N LEU A 528 4.45 -21.84 7.84
CA LEU A 528 5.46 -20.80 8.01
C LEU A 528 4.77 -19.44 8.20
N ALA A 529 5.09 -18.75 9.30
CA ALA A 529 4.75 -17.34 9.48
C ALA A 529 5.97 -16.45 9.12
N GLU A 530 6.17 -15.35 9.83
CA GLU A 530 7.31 -14.47 9.63
C GLU A 530 8.66 -15.10 10.03
N GLY A 531 9.74 -14.59 9.44
CA GLY A 531 11.11 -14.92 9.84
C GLY A 531 11.74 -16.12 9.14
N TRP A 532 11.12 -16.64 8.08
CA TRP A 532 11.66 -17.74 7.27
C TRP A 532 12.05 -17.29 5.87
N SER A 533 13.10 -17.91 5.32
CA SER A 533 13.48 -17.77 3.92
C SER A 533 12.39 -18.28 2.99
N SER A 534 12.00 -17.46 2.01
CA SER A 534 11.06 -17.81 0.95
C SER A 534 11.61 -18.88 0.00
N LEU A 535 12.94 -18.96 -0.14
CA LEU A 535 13.61 -19.91 -1.02
C LEU A 535 13.75 -21.27 -0.36
N ASP A 536 13.39 -22.32 -1.11
CA ASP A 536 13.53 -23.72 -0.71
C ASP A 536 14.89 -24.27 -1.17
N VAL A 537 15.72 -24.66 -0.20
CA VAL A 537 17.07 -25.16 -0.47
C VAL A 537 17.14 -26.64 -0.10
N GLY A 538 16.93 -27.50 -1.09
CA GLY A 538 17.26 -28.92 -0.98
C GLY A 538 16.36 -29.76 -0.06
N GLY A 539 15.14 -29.29 0.24
CA GLY A 539 14.06 -30.15 0.76
C GLY A 539 14.23 -30.67 2.19
N ARG A 540 15.16 -30.14 2.99
CA ARG A 540 15.41 -30.63 4.37
C ARG A 540 15.38 -29.56 5.46
N ILE A 541 15.84 -28.34 5.18
CA ILE A 541 15.98 -27.28 6.18
C ILE A 541 15.31 -26.02 5.66
N ARG A 542 14.41 -25.45 6.45
CA ARG A 542 13.92 -24.08 6.25
C ARG A 542 14.74 -23.13 7.11
N TYR A 543 15.43 -22.17 6.50
CA TYR A 543 16.30 -21.24 7.21
C TYR A 543 15.54 -20.06 7.81
N ALA A 544 15.93 -19.67 9.01
CA ALA A 544 15.42 -18.49 9.70
C ALA A 544 16.23 -17.25 9.31
N ASN A 545 15.54 -16.22 8.83
CA ASN A 545 16.11 -14.92 8.47
C ASN A 545 15.89 -13.84 9.55
N ARG A 546 15.32 -14.20 10.70
CA ARG A 546 15.14 -13.35 11.88
C ARG A 546 15.60 -14.09 13.13
N THR A 547 15.84 -13.36 14.21
CA THR A 547 16.10 -13.92 15.55
C THR A 547 14.88 -14.59 16.18
N GLN A 548 13.68 -14.20 15.74
CA GLN A 548 12.40 -14.69 16.27
C GLN A 548 11.46 -15.15 15.15
N PRO A 549 11.79 -16.21 14.37
CA PRO A 549 10.87 -16.77 13.40
C PRO A 549 9.69 -17.46 14.08
N ALA A 550 8.57 -17.56 13.37
CA ALA A 550 7.34 -18.12 13.90
C ALA A 550 6.73 -19.20 12.99
N LEU A 551 6.19 -20.25 13.60
CA LEU A 551 5.41 -21.28 12.95
C LEU A 551 3.93 -21.14 13.31
N LEU A 552 3.07 -21.52 12.36
CA LEU A 552 1.64 -21.72 12.57
C LEU A 552 1.41 -23.22 12.75
N LEU A 553 0.84 -23.63 13.88
CA LEU A 553 0.59 -25.04 14.21
C LEU A 553 -0.86 -25.20 14.66
N ASP A 554 -1.44 -26.36 14.34
CA ASP A 554 -2.72 -26.81 14.90
C ASP A 554 -2.43 -27.84 16.00
N ILE A 555 -2.39 -27.36 17.25
CA ILE A 555 -2.09 -28.19 18.42
C ILE A 555 -3.41 -28.41 19.20
N PRO A 556 -3.83 -29.67 19.42
CA PRO A 556 -4.99 -29.98 20.23
C PRO A 556 -4.95 -29.33 21.61
N THR A 557 -6.10 -28.83 22.07
CA THR A 557 -6.24 -28.18 23.39
C THR A 557 -5.89 -29.08 24.57
N GLY A 558 -5.94 -30.41 24.37
CA GLY A 558 -5.49 -31.41 25.33
C GLY A 558 -3.97 -31.43 25.54
N GLY A 559 -3.19 -30.71 24.73
CA GLY A 559 -1.74 -30.74 24.78
C GLY A 559 -1.14 -31.96 24.09
N GLY A 560 0.17 -32.15 24.28
CA GLY A 560 0.92 -33.25 23.69
C GLY A 560 2.41 -32.96 23.60
N THR A 561 3.10 -33.77 22.81
CA THR A 561 4.55 -33.67 22.59
C THR A 561 4.85 -33.21 21.17
N LEU A 562 5.64 -32.14 21.04
CA LEU A 562 6.18 -31.65 19.78
C LEU A 562 7.68 -31.96 19.72
N THR A 563 8.15 -32.58 18.64
CA THR A 563 9.56 -32.88 18.41
C THR A 563 10.00 -32.31 17.06
N PHE A 564 11.08 -31.56 17.04
CA PHE A 564 11.62 -31.01 15.79
C PHE A 564 13.14 -30.85 15.83
N ASP A 565 13.75 -30.86 14.65
CA ASP A 565 15.16 -30.59 14.49
C ASP A 565 15.41 -29.10 14.29
N VAL A 566 16.25 -28.51 15.15
CA VAL A 566 16.81 -27.19 14.95
C VAL A 566 18.22 -27.32 14.41
N TYR A 567 18.53 -26.48 13.43
CA TYR A 567 19.85 -26.35 12.84
C TYR A 567 20.35 -24.94 13.13
N GLY A 568 21.64 -24.76 13.37
CA GLY A 568 22.14 -23.40 13.32
C GLY A 568 23.62 -23.20 13.61
N PRO A 569 24.10 -21.99 13.30
CA PRO A 569 25.10 -21.31 14.12
C PRO A 569 24.63 -21.08 15.55
N ALA A 570 23.43 -20.51 15.64
CA ALA A 570 22.95 -19.84 16.81
C ALA A 570 22.11 -20.80 17.63
N ARG A 571 22.28 -20.77 18.95
CA ARG A 571 21.58 -21.69 19.83
C ARG A 571 20.13 -21.25 19.97
N LEU A 572 19.23 -22.23 19.99
CA LEU A 572 17.88 -22.00 20.46
C LEU A 572 17.96 -21.64 21.96
N ALA A 573 17.50 -20.44 22.30
CA ALA A 573 17.54 -19.94 23.66
C ALA A 573 16.18 -19.92 24.35
N GLY A 574 15.11 -19.89 23.56
CA GLY A 574 13.75 -19.82 24.08
C GLY A 574 12.73 -20.30 23.05
N LEU A 575 11.59 -20.74 23.56
CA LEU A 575 10.39 -21.00 22.77
C LEU A 575 9.22 -20.27 23.41
N ARG A 576 8.35 -19.72 22.57
CA ARG A 576 7.09 -19.14 23.01
C ARG A 576 5.94 -19.73 22.21
N LEU A 577 4.96 -20.27 22.91
CA LEU A 577 3.69 -20.68 22.33
C LEU A 577 2.65 -19.61 22.64
N ASN A 578 2.07 -19.00 21.61
CA ASN A 578 1.08 -17.91 21.74
C ASN A 578 1.58 -16.69 22.55
N GLY A 579 2.90 -16.47 22.55
CA GLY A 579 3.60 -15.43 23.31
C GLY A 579 3.99 -15.84 24.74
N ALA A 580 3.44 -16.93 25.26
CA ALA A 580 3.81 -17.49 26.56
C ALA A 580 5.08 -18.35 26.43
N PRO A 581 6.08 -18.18 27.32
CA PRO A 581 7.27 -19.02 27.31
C PRO A 581 6.90 -20.48 27.61
N ILE A 582 7.49 -21.42 26.86
CA ILE A 582 7.24 -22.85 27.02
C ILE A 582 8.54 -23.61 27.27
N SER A 583 8.49 -24.58 28.18
CA SER A 583 9.65 -25.42 28.50
C SER A 583 9.92 -26.42 27.38
N TRP A 584 11.21 -26.69 27.16
CA TRP A 584 11.67 -27.60 26.14
C TRP A 584 12.91 -28.35 26.61
N LEU A 585 13.16 -29.50 26.01
CA LEU A 585 14.30 -30.37 26.26
C LEU A 585 15.15 -30.43 24.99
N ALA A 586 16.43 -30.20 25.17
CA ALA A 586 17.42 -30.27 24.11
C ALA A 586 18.05 -31.66 24.10
N GLY A 587 17.99 -32.34 22.96
CA GLY A 587 18.74 -33.56 22.71
C GLY A 587 20.26 -33.30 22.57
N PRO A 588 21.06 -34.36 22.43
CA PRO A 588 22.49 -34.22 22.17
C PRO A 588 22.74 -33.46 20.85
N LEU A 589 23.78 -32.62 20.84
CA LEU A 589 24.22 -31.94 19.64
C LEU A 589 24.90 -32.93 18.69
N ASP A 590 24.46 -32.97 17.44
CA ASP A 590 25.05 -33.74 16.35
C ASP A 590 25.51 -32.78 15.25
N GLY A 591 26.75 -32.32 15.34
CA GLY A 591 27.27 -31.23 14.50
C GLY A 591 26.51 -29.92 14.75
N ALA A 592 25.85 -29.40 13.71
CA ALA A 592 25.03 -28.19 13.78
C ALA A 592 23.53 -28.47 14.03
N ARG A 593 23.16 -29.74 14.23
CA ARG A 593 21.78 -30.19 14.47
C ARG A 593 21.55 -30.44 15.96
N GLN A 594 20.38 -30.05 16.44
CA GLN A 594 19.87 -30.40 17.76
C GLN A 594 18.40 -30.79 17.67
N GLU A 595 18.06 -31.98 18.18
CA GLU A 595 16.66 -32.36 18.34
C GLU A 595 16.07 -31.63 19.57
N VAL A 596 14.89 -31.06 19.41
CA VAL A 596 14.18 -30.31 20.45
C VAL A 596 12.84 -30.98 20.70
N THR A 597 12.56 -31.28 21.97
CA THR A 597 11.26 -31.81 22.42
C THR A 597 10.56 -30.81 23.32
N VAL A 598 9.31 -30.49 23.02
CA VAL A 598 8.46 -29.56 23.75
C VAL A 598 7.25 -30.33 24.28
N ILE A 599 7.03 -30.27 25.58
CA ILE A 599 5.81 -30.79 26.20
C ILE A 599 4.83 -29.63 26.27
N VAL A 600 3.75 -29.70 25.51
CA VAL A 600 2.68 -28.70 25.47
C VAL A 600 1.62 -29.08 26.50
N PRO A 601 1.47 -28.32 27.60
CA PRO A 601 0.45 -28.62 28.60
C PRO A 601 -0.96 -28.36 28.05
N PRO A 602 -1.98 -29.05 28.60
CA PRO A 602 -3.37 -28.76 28.28
C PRO A 602 -3.72 -27.28 28.47
N GLY A 603 -4.45 -26.70 27.51
CA GLY A 603 -4.97 -25.33 27.56
C GLY A 603 -3.98 -24.21 27.21
N VAL A 604 -2.70 -24.52 26.92
CA VAL A 604 -1.71 -23.53 26.43
C VAL A 604 -1.87 -23.30 24.93
N ALA A 605 -2.00 -24.38 24.17
CA ALA A 605 -2.49 -24.38 22.80
C ALA A 605 -4.01 -24.17 22.83
N ASN A 606 -4.46 -22.96 22.51
CA ASN A 606 -5.86 -22.55 22.70
C ASN A 606 -6.35 -21.59 21.63
N ARG A 607 -5.58 -21.43 20.55
CA ARG A 607 -5.96 -20.63 19.40
C ARG A 607 -6.29 -21.57 18.25
N PRO A 608 -7.14 -21.13 17.30
CA PRO A 608 -7.38 -21.88 16.07
C PRO A 608 -6.10 -22.19 15.29
N LEU A 609 -5.15 -21.25 15.33
CA LEU A 609 -3.78 -21.43 14.87
C LEU A 609 -2.85 -20.96 15.98
N ASP A 610 -2.09 -21.89 16.55
CA ASP A 610 -1.13 -21.58 17.60
C ASP A 610 0.18 -21.10 16.98
N TRP A 611 0.73 -20.03 17.56
CA TRP A 611 1.99 -19.45 17.13
C TRP A 611 3.14 -19.96 17.97
N LEU A 612 4.02 -20.77 17.39
CA LEU A 612 5.27 -21.18 18.02
C LEU A 612 6.41 -20.28 17.50
N SER A 613 6.90 -19.38 18.35
CA SER A 613 8.06 -18.54 18.08
C SER A 613 9.32 -19.19 18.65
N LEU A 614 10.37 -19.25 17.82
CA LEU A 614 11.69 -19.74 18.19
C LEU A 614 12.61 -18.55 18.47
N GLU A 615 13.27 -18.51 19.61
CA GLU A 615 14.22 -17.44 19.94
C GLU A 615 15.65 -17.93 19.73
N PHE A 616 16.28 -17.50 18.65
CA PHE A 616 17.70 -17.72 18.40
C PHE A 616 18.53 -16.64 19.08
N GLN A 617 19.52 -17.06 19.86
CA GLN A 617 20.57 -16.20 20.41
C GLN A 617 21.91 -16.60 19.79
N ASP A 618 22.84 -15.64 19.70
CA ASP A 618 24.18 -15.71 19.09
C ASP A 618 24.29 -14.99 17.73
N THR A 619 25.53 -14.87 17.25
CA THR A 619 25.88 -14.24 15.99
C THR A 619 25.33 -15.07 14.82
N PRO A 620 24.58 -14.48 13.88
CA PRO A 620 24.11 -15.20 12.69
C PRO A 620 25.29 -15.66 11.84
N TRP A 621 25.10 -16.73 11.07
CA TRP A 621 26.03 -17.04 9.98
C TRP A 621 25.75 -16.11 8.80
N SER A 622 26.83 -15.68 8.15
CA SER A 622 26.72 -15.19 6.79
C SER A 622 26.31 -16.36 5.90
N SER A 623 25.33 -16.14 5.04
CA SER A 623 24.89 -17.18 4.11
C SER A 623 25.98 -17.66 3.15
N LEU A 624 27.05 -16.87 2.97
CA LEU A 624 28.27 -17.28 2.25
C LEU A 624 29.00 -18.48 2.86
N THR A 625 28.78 -18.75 4.15
CA THR A 625 29.57 -19.72 4.93
C THR A 625 28.86 -21.04 5.19
N ILE A 626 27.61 -21.18 4.74
CA ILE A 626 26.83 -22.41 4.94
C ILE A 626 27.34 -23.51 4.02
N ASP A 627 27.60 -24.66 4.62
CA ASP A 627 28.32 -25.78 4.00
C ASP A 627 27.38 -26.78 3.34
N PHE A 628 27.66 -27.13 2.08
CA PHE A 628 27.07 -28.26 1.37
C PHE A 628 28.19 -29.10 0.73
N PRO A 629 28.00 -30.42 0.53
CA PRO A 629 29.07 -31.37 0.21
C PRO A 629 29.83 -31.15 -1.12
N THR A 630 29.48 -30.15 -1.93
CA THR A 630 30.10 -29.86 -3.24
C THR A 630 31.16 -28.76 -3.19
N LYS A 631 31.96 -28.72 -2.11
CA LYS A 631 33.04 -27.72 -1.94
C LYS A 631 34.16 -27.79 -2.99
N GLU A 632 34.35 -28.92 -3.66
CA GLU A 632 35.53 -29.14 -4.52
C GLU A 632 35.34 -28.74 -6.00
N ILE A 633 34.10 -28.64 -6.51
CA ILE A 633 33.82 -28.43 -7.95
C ILE A 633 32.94 -27.17 -8.20
N GLY A 634 32.31 -26.61 -7.17
CA GLY A 634 31.32 -25.52 -7.32
C GLY A 634 29.90 -26.04 -7.50
N GLN A 635 28.94 -25.13 -7.70
CA GLN A 635 27.51 -25.45 -7.82
C GLN A 635 27.11 -25.48 -9.31
N PRO A 636 26.64 -26.62 -9.86
CA PRO A 636 26.31 -26.71 -11.28
C PRO A 636 25.11 -25.82 -11.62
N VAL A 637 25.25 -25.04 -12.69
CA VAL A 637 24.15 -24.28 -13.29
C VAL A 637 23.35 -25.22 -14.18
N GLY A 638 22.35 -25.89 -13.62
CA GLY A 638 21.59 -26.92 -14.33
C GLY A 638 22.51 -28.00 -14.91
N GLU A 639 22.33 -28.32 -16.18
CA GLU A 639 23.14 -29.24 -16.99
C GLU A 639 24.03 -28.49 -18.00
N THR A 640 24.23 -27.18 -17.82
CA THR A 640 24.93 -26.32 -18.80
C THR A 640 26.44 -26.58 -18.91
N GLY A 641 27.02 -27.35 -17.98
CA GLY A 641 28.46 -27.54 -17.83
C GLY A 641 29.18 -26.37 -17.15
N THR A 642 28.48 -25.28 -16.81
CA THR A 642 29.02 -24.14 -16.05
C THR A 642 28.74 -24.32 -14.55
N PHE A 643 29.67 -23.86 -13.71
CA PHE A 643 29.56 -23.95 -12.26
C PHE A 643 29.71 -22.56 -11.64
N LEU A 644 28.90 -22.26 -10.64
CA LEU A 644 29.17 -21.14 -9.72
C LEU A 644 30.25 -21.56 -8.71
N PRO A 645 31.11 -20.65 -8.26
CA PRO A 645 32.12 -21.00 -7.27
C PRO A 645 31.51 -21.50 -5.95
N PRO A 646 32.24 -22.30 -5.16
CA PRO A 646 31.79 -22.73 -3.84
C PRO A 646 31.33 -21.53 -2.98
N GLY A 647 30.23 -21.72 -2.24
CA GLY A 647 29.61 -20.68 -1.40
C GLY A 647 28.83 -19.59 -2.15
N HIS A 648 28.82 -19.61 -3.49
CA HIS A 648 28.01 -18.69 -4.29
C HIS A 648 26.64 -19.30 -4.61
N GLY A 649 25.65 -18.43 -4.80
CA GLY A 649 24.29 -18.85 -5.10
C GLY A 649 23.49 -17.78 -5.83
N ILE A 650 22.57 -18.23 -6.67
CA ILE A 650 21.61 -17.36 -7.38
C ILE A 650 20.22 -17.98 -7.26
N GLY A 651 19.25 -17.19 -6.81
CA GLY A 651 17.84 -17.55 -6.74
C GLY A 651 16.98 -16.56 -7.49
N ALA A 652 16.30 -17.00 -8.55
CA ALA A 652 15.35 -16.20 -9.29
C ALA A 652 13.92 -16.62 -8.90
N VAL A 653 13.09 -15.66 -8.53
CA VAL A 653 11.66 -15.85 -8.24
C VAL A 653 10.85 -14.90 -9.11
N SER A 654 9.90 -15.46 -9.85
CA SER A 654 9.05 -14.72 -10.78
C SER A 654 7.59 -14.90 -10.42
N ALA A 655 6.82 -13.83 -10.52
CA ALA A 655 5.38 -13.84 -10.35
C ALA A 655 4.71 -12.93 -11.39
N GLY A 656 3.82 -13.50 -12.19
CA GLY A 656 2.85 -12.74 -12.98
C GLY A 656 1.85 -11.98 -12.09
N GLU A 657 1.02 -11.12 -12.70
CA GLU A 657 0.09 -10.24 -11.97
C GLU A 657 -0.77 -11.01 -10.96
N GLU A 658 -1.36 -12.14 -11.37
CA GLU A 658 -2.36 -12.85 -10.56
C GLU A 658 -1.76 -13.61 -9.38
N VAL A 659 -0.45 -13.87 -9.40
CA VAL A 659 0.25 -14.72 -8.44
C VAL A 659 1.31 -13.98 -7.63
N GLY A 660 1.50 -12.68 -7.88
CA GLY A 660 2.36 -11.86 -7.02
C GLY A 660 2.76 -10.49 -7.56
N ASP A 661 2.87 -10.31 -8.88
CA ASP A 661 3.39 -9.07 -9.51
C ASP A 661 4.78 -8.67 -8.98
N PHE A 662 5.77 -9.56 -9.12
CA PHE A 662 7.14 -9.27 -8.75
C PHE A 662 8.18 -10.07 -9.54
N ALA A 663 9.41 -9.56 -9.57
CA ALA A 663 10.61 -10.32 -9.93
C ALA A 663 11.69 -10.07 -8.88
N HIS A 664 12.23 -11.16 -8.33
CA HIS A 664 13.33 -11.15 -7.38
C HIS A 664 14.50 -11.98 -7.92
N ILE A 665 15.71 -11.47 -7.80
CA ILE A 665 16.94 -12.20 -8.13
C ILE A 665 17.90 -12.02 -6.97
N TYR A 666 17.98 -13.03 -6.11
CA TYR A 666 18.85 -13.05 -4.94
C TYR A 666 20.24 -13.54 -5.35
N LEU A 667 21.25 -12.69 -5.11
CA LEU A 667 22.65 -13.03 -5.37
C LEU A 667 23.39 -13.21 -4.03
N THR A 668 24.09 -14.33 -3.92
CA THR A 668 25.02 -14.63 -2.83
C THR A 668 26.42 -14.82 -3.40
N ASN A 669 27.30 -13.84 -3.14
CA ASN A 669 28.71 -13.78 -3.46
C ASN A 669 29.44 -12.91 -2.42
N ARG A 670 30.75 -12.67 -2.61
CA ARG A 670 31.55 -11.88 -1.65
C ARG A 670 31.07 -10.44 -1.45
N ALA A 671 30.37 -9.84 -2.42
CA ALA A 671 29.90 -8.46 -2.39
C ALA A 671 28.41 -8.32 -2.00
N PHE A 672 27.59 -9.31 -2.35
CA PHE A 672 26.14 -9.36 -2.17
C PHE A 672 25.81 -10.64 -1.45
N VAL A 673 25.23 -10.56 -0.25
CA VAL A 673 24.92 -11.73 0.57
C VAL A 673 23.40 -11.84 0.66
N GLY A 674 22.80 -12.77 -0.07
CA GLY A 674 21.34 -12.93 -0.18
C GLY A 674 20.60 -11.65 -0.59
N ALA A 675 21.24 -10.76 -1.34
CA ALA A 675 20.67 -9.48 -1.69
C ALA A 675 19.84 -9.59 -2.97
N ASP A 676 18.62 -9.04 -2.96
CA ASP A 676 17.84 -8.90 -4.19
C ASP A 676 18.46 -7.82 -5.09
N VAL A 677 18.94 -8.25 -6.26
CA VAL A 677 19.60 -7.40 -7.25
C VAL A 677 18.73 -7.17 -8.50
N ALA A 678 17.49 -7.66 -8.51
CA ALA A 678 16.55 -7.42 -9.60
C ALA A 678 16.23 -5.91 -9.77
N PRO A 679 16.11 -5.40 -11.00
CA PRO A 679 15.66 -4.02 -11.23
C PRO A 679 14.21 -3.73 -10.78
N GLY A 680 13.37 -4.75 -10.63
CA GLY A 680 11.99 -4.64 -10.14
C GLY A 680 11.04 -3.92 -11.11
N GLN A 681 11.26 -4.04 -12.42
CA GLN A 681 10.40 -3.47 -13.47
C GLN A 681 9.53 -4.57 -14.10
N ARG A 682 8.42 -4.20 -14.76
CA ARG A 682 7.63 -5.13 -15.58
C ARG A 682 8.49 -5.73 -16.71
N GLY A 683 8.22 -6.98 -17.08
CA GLY A 683 8.93 -7.71 -18.13
C GLY A 683 10.06 -8.59 -17.59
N TYR A 684 11.03 -8.92 -18.46
CA TYR A 684 12.19 -9.72 -18.06
C TYR A 684 13.18 -8.87 -17.27
N ASN A 685 13.44 -9.25 -16.03
CA ASN A 685 14.52 -8.73 -15.20
C ASN A 685 15.68 -9.70 -15.31
N LEU A 686 16.84 -9.24 -15.80
CA LEU A 686 18.01 -10.07 -16.07
C LEU A 686 19.22 -9.59 -15.29
N VAL A 687 20.02 -10.54 -14.83
CA VAL A 687 21.28 -10.31 -14.12
C VAL A 687 22.37 -11.19 -14.74
N ALA A 688 23.49 -10.58 -15.10
CA ALA A 688 24.67 -11.28 -15.61
C ALA A 688 25.77 -11.34 -14.54
N VAL A 689 26.39 -12.51 -14.41
CA VAL A 689 27.40 -12.83 -13.42
C VAL A 689 28.59 -13.50 -14.11
N ASN A 690 29.81 -13.11 -13.76
CA ASN A 690 31.02 -13.74 -14.31
C ASN A 690 31.23 -15.17 -13.74
N PRO A 691 32.15 -15.96 -14.30
CA PRO A 691 32.49 -17.29 -13.75
C PRO A 691 32.95 -17.26 -12.29
N GLU A 692 33.48 -16.13 -11.81
CA GLU A 692 33.87 -15.92 -10.41
C GLU A 692 32.70 -15.59 -9.47
N GLY A 693 31.47 -15.46 -9.99
CA GLY A 693 30.27 -15.19 -9.20
C GLY A 693 29.99 -13.70 -8.92
N ASP A 694 30.75 -12.78 -9.51
CA ASP A 694 30.58 -11.33 -9.36
C ASP A 694 29.54 -10.76 -10.33
N LEU A 695 28.73 -9.82 -9.83
CA LEU A 695 27.71 -9.10 -10.61
C LEU A 695 28.37 -8.24 -11.70
N LEU A 696 28.04 -8.50 -12.96
CA LEU A 696 28.50 -7.72 -14.11
C LEU A 696 27.51 -6.60 -14.46
N GLU A 697 26.25 -6.94 -14.69
CA GLU A 697 25.20 -5.96 -15.00
C GLU A 697 23.81 -6.49 -14.65
N ARG A 698 22.86 -5.56 -14.50
CA ARG A 698 21.43 -5.80 -14.33
C ARG A 698 20.64 -4.96 -15.34
N ALA A 699 19.63 -5.56 -15.96
CA ALA A 699 18.79 -4.89 -16.94
C ALA A 699 17.34 -5.39 -16.84
N ALA A 700 16.39 -4.57 -17.27
CA ALA A 700 15.00 -4.97 -17.40
C ALA A 700 14.45 -4.60 -18.78
N PHE A 701 13.58 -5.45 -19.30
CA PHE A 701 13.04 -5.36 -20.65
C PHE A 701 11.51 -5.52 -20.61
N ASP A 702 10.80 -4.39 -20.66
CA ASP A 702 9.33 -4.35 -20.66
C ASP A 702 8.79 -4.62 -22.07
N THR A 703 8.71 -5.90 -22.42
CA THR A 703 8.18 -6.37 -23.71
C THR A 703 6.66 -6.21 -23.82
N LEU A 704 5.96 -5.76 -22.78
CA LEU A 704 4.56 -5.34 -22.90
C LEU A 704 4.48 -3.91 -23.42
N ALA A 705 5.26 -2.98 -22.84
CA ALA A 705 5.18 -1.56 -23.17
C ALA A 705 5.83 -1.16 -24.50
N ASP A 706 6.95 -1.80 -24.86
CA ASP A 706 7.72 -1.44 -26.06
C ASP A 706 8.26 -2.69 -26.77
N PRO A 707 7.85 -2.96 -28.03
CA PRO A 707 8.39 -4.05 -28.84
C PRO A 707 9.92 -4.01 -29.02
N ALA A 708 10.54 -2.83 -28.99
CA ALA A 708 11.98 -2.68 -29.13
C ALA A 708 12.76 -3.37 -27.98
N ASN A 709 12.13 -3.55 -26.83
CA ASN A 709 12.73 -4.24 -25.68
C ASN A 709 13.06 -5.71 -25.97
N SER A 710 12.35 -6.38 -26.89
CA SER A 710 12.70 -7.75 -27.28
C SER A 710 14.07 -7.81 -27.94
N SER A 711 14.30 -6.99 -28.97
CA SER A 711 15.58 -6.97 -29.67
C SER A 711 16.71 -6.41 -28.79
N ALA A 712 16.41 -5.41 -27.95
CA ALA A 712 17.36 -4.91 -26.96
C ALA A 712 17.79 -6.01 -25.97
N MET A 713 16.84 -6.85 -25.51
CA MET A 713 17.13 -7.99 -24.65
C MET A 713 18.02 -9.02 -25.36
N ALA A 714 17.71 -9.35 -26.62
CA ALA A 714 18.52 -10.28 -27.40
C ALA A 714 19.97 -9.78 -27.57
N VAL A 715 20.15 -8.48 -27.87
CA VAL A 715 21.48 -7.86 -27.95
C VAL A 715 22.20 -7.90 -26.60
N TRP A 716 21.49 -7.60 -25.52
CA TRP A 716 22.03 -7.63 -24.17
C TRP A 716 22.51 -9.02 -23.75
N ILE A 717 21.75 -10.07 -24.06
CA ILE A 717 22.12 -11.47 -23.77
C ILE A 717 23.34 -11.89 -24.60
N ASN A 718 23.33 -11.60 -25.90
CA ASN A 718 24.35 -12.10 -26.83
C ASN A 718 25.73 -11.42 -26.74
N ARG A 719 25.85 -10.29 -26.02
CA ARG A 719 27.13 -9.58 -25.87
C ARG A 719 28.06 -10.22 -24.83
N TRP A 720 27.54 -11.08 -23.97
CA TRP A 720 28.30 -11.70 -22.90
C TRP A 720 29.19 -12.85 -23.41
N PRO A 721 30.40 -13.04 -22.84
CA PRO A 721 31.28 -14.13 -23.22
C PRO A 721 30.76 -15.48 -22.70
N GLU A 722 31.26 -16.56 -23.30
CA GLU A 722 31.02 -17.95 -22.85
C GLU A 722 31.38 -18.13 -21.37
N GLY A 723 30.58 -18.93 -20.65
CA GLY A 723 30.72 -19.14 -19.21
C GLY A 723 30.09 -18.06 -18.33
N THR A 724 29.59 -16.95 -18.89
CA THR A 724 28.78 -15.99 -18.13
C THR A 724 27.46 -16.64 -17.71
N VAL A 725 27.14 -16.56 -16.42
CA VAL A 725 25.87 -17.03 -15.87
C VAL A 725 24.85 -15.91 -15.97
N ILE A 726 23.65 -16.22 -16.47
CA ILE A 726 22.54 -15.27 -16.57
C ILE A 726 21.34 -15.84 -15.82
N ALA A 727 20.84 -15.06 -14.86
CA ALA A 727 19.58 -15.32 -14.19
C ALA A 727 18.50 -14.36 -14.68
N GLY A 728 17.27 -14.86 -14.77
CA GLY A 728 16.13 -14.07 -15.19
C GLY A 728 14.87 -14.39 -14.41
N ALA A 729 14.07 -13.36 -14.17
CA ALA A 729 12.74 -13.46 -13.59
C ALA A 729 11.78 -12.49 -14.28
N VAL A 730 10.57 -12.95 -14.60
CA VAL A 730 9.50 -12.10 -15.15
C VAL A 730 8.70 -11.43 -14.03
N ASN A 731 8.35 -10.17 -14.21
CA ASN A 731 7.41 -9.41 -13.39
C ASN A 731 6.18 -9.01 -14.25
N ASP A 732 4.96 -9.28 -13.77
CA ASP A 732 3.67 -9.12 -14.48
C ASP A 732 3.59 -9.86 -15.81
N GLU A 733 4.21 -9.32 -16.87
CA GLU A 733 3.98 -9.73 -18.26
C GLU A 733 5.26 -9.57 -19.08
N ALA A 734 5.65 -10.59 -19.85
CA ALA A 734 6.80 -10.53 -20.75
C ALA A 734 6.60 -11.18 -22.13
N SER A 735 5.38 -11.59 -22.48
CA SER A 735 5.09 -12.41 -23.67
C SER A 735 4.61 -11.62 -24.88
N VAL A 736 3.94 -10.46 -24.71
CA VAL A 736 3.13 -9.85 -25.78
C VAL A 736 3.96 -9.47 -26.99
N ASN A 737 5.04 -8.71 -26.81
CA ASN A 737 5.96 -8.36 -27.90
C ASN A 737 7.28 -9.14 -27.83
N LEU A 738 7.28 -10.35 -27.24
CA LEU A 738 8.47 -11.20 -27.21
C LEU A 738 8.76 -11.75 -28.61
N GLY A 739 9.85 -11.29 -29.20
CA GLY A 739 10.33 -11.67 -30.52
C GLY A 739 11.08 -13.01 -30.54
N GLU A 740 11.22 -13.57 -31.73
CA GLU A 740 11.96 -14.82 -31.94
C GLU A 740 13.47 -14.66 -31.65
N ASP A 741 14.02 -13.47 -31.89
CA ASP A 741 15.40 -13.11 -31.58
C ASP A 741 15.71 -13.25 -30.08
N ALA A 742 14.84 -12.74 -29.22
CA ALA A 742 14.91 -12.88 -27.78
C ALA A 742 14.78 -14.33 -27.33
N VAL A 743 13.81 -15.07 -27.88
CA VAL A 743 13.63 -16.51 -27.58
C VAL A 743 14.88 -17.31 -27.98
N ASN A 744 15.47 -17.03 -29.12
CA ASN A 744 16.70 -17.67 -29.57
C ASN A 744 17.90 -17.30 -28.69
N ALA A 745 17.96 -16.06 -28.17
CA ALA A 745 18.97 -15.65 -27.22
C ALA A 745 18.82 -16.39 -25.88
N LEU A 746 17.60 -16.51 -25.35
CA LEU A 746 17.30 -17.30 -24.15
C LEU A 746 17.66 -18.79 -24.35
N ALA A 747 17.37 -19.36 -25.53
CA ALA A 747 17.73 -20.75 -25.84
C ALA A 747 19.25 -21.00 -25.78
N ARG A 748 20.08 -19.99 -26.12
CA ARG A 748 21.55 -20.05 -25.98
C ARG A 748 22.03 -19.94 -24.52
N LEU A 749 21.13 -19.71 -23.57
CA LEU A 749 21.40 -19.79 -22.14
C LEU A 749 21.04 -21.16 -21.55
N GLY A 750 20.50 -22.06 -22.39
CA GLY A 750 19.93 -23.34 -21.97
C GLY A 750 18.46 -23.29 -21.59
N VAL A 751 17.79 -22.13 -21.72
CA VAL A 751 16.35 -21.98 -21.41
C VAL A 751 15.49 -22.63 -22.50
N SER A 752 14.57 -23.51 -22.14
CA SER A 752 13.67 -24.17 -23.09
C SER A 752 12.30 -23.51 -23.21
N THR A 753 11.86 -22.83 -22.15
CA THR A 753 10.54 -22.19 -22.07
C THR A 753 10.41 -21.05 -23.07
N ASN A 754 9.34 -21.10 -23.88
CA ASN A 754 8.96 -20.03 -24.78
C ASN A 754 7.68 -19.37 -24.26
N LEU A 755 7.79 -18.11 -23.83
CA LEU A 755 6.64 -17.37 -23.32
C LEU A 755 5.75 -16.76 -24.40
N ARG A 756 6.11 -16.77 -25.68
CA ARG A 756 5.23 -16.19 -26.73
C ARG A 756 3.84 -16.84 -26.67
N GLY A 757 2.80 -15.99 -26.57
CA GLY A 757 1.41 -16.44 -26.42
C GLY A 757 1.04 -16.93 -25.02
N ARG A 758 1.93 -16.80 -24.03
CA ARG A 758 1.71 -17.17 -22.63
C ARG A 758 1.60 -15.91 -21.75
N PHE A 759 0.50 -15.19 -21.93
CA PHE A 759 0.24 -13.93 -21.23
C PHE A 759 0.32 -14.11 -19.72
N ARG A 760 1.13 -13.26 -19.07
CA ARG A 760 1.33 -13.22 -17.60
C ARG A 760 1.88 -14.48 -16.93
N TRP A 761 2.50 -15.37 -17.69
CA TRP A 761 3.19 -16.50 -17.08
C TRP A 761 4.39 -16.03 -16.26
N SER A 762 4.48 -16.52 -15.03
CA SER A 762 5.71 -16.51 -14.25
C SER A 762 6.77 -17.34 -14.97
N HIS A 763 8.00 -16.85 -15.01
CA HIS A 763 9.15 -17.56 -15.57
C HIS A 763 10.42 -17.13 -14.85
N ALA A 764 11.08 -18.09 -14.22
CA ALA A 764 12.35 -17.91 -13.55
C ALA A 764 13.38 -18.89 -14.12
N PHE A 765 14.61 -18.43 -14.35
CA PHE A 765 15.69 -19.29 -14.82
C PHE A 765 17.07 -18.86 -14.32
N VAL A 766 18.00 -19.81 -14.29
CA VAL A 766 19.44 -19.60 -14.17
C VAL A 766 20.13 -20.47 -15.23
N GLY A 767 20.76 -19.81 -16.20
CA GLY A 767 21.41 -20.44 -17.35
C GLY A 767 22.82 -19.91 -17.57
N ALA A 768 23.50 -20.42 -18.60
CA ALA A 768 24.87 -20.02 -18.93
C ALA A 768 25.03 -19.78 -20.43
N VAL A 769 25.79 -18.76 -20.80
CA VAL A 769 26.01 -18.36 -22.20
C VAL A 769 26.68 -19.49 -23.00
N ARG A 770 26.07 -19.83 -24.15
CA ARG A 770 26.39 -20.95 -25.07
C ARG A 770 26.02 -22.34 -24.54
N ALA A 771 25.13 -22.44 -23.57
CA ALA A 771 24.57 -23.73 -23.17
C ALA A 771 23.54 -24.26 -24.17
N ASP A 772 23.43 -25.59 -24.26
CA ASP A 772 22.44 -26.26 -25.08
C ASP A 772 21.02 -26.05 -24.53
N LYS A 773 20.05 -25.81 -25.40
CA LYS A 773 18.65 -25.58 -25.01
C LYS A 773 18.12 -26.73 -24.14
N GLY A 774 17.51 -26.41 -23.01
CA GLY A 774 16.98 -27.38 -22.04
C GLY A 774 17.94 -27.76 -20.92
N THR A 775 19.15 -27.18 -20.89
CA THR A 775 20.14 -27.43 -19.83
C THR A 775 20.09 -26.42 -18.69
N ALA A 776 19.39 -25.29 -18.83
CA ALA A 776 19.26 -24.32 -17.75
C ALA A 776 18.39 -24.86 -16.60
N ARG A 777 18.59 -24.32 -15.39
CA ARG A 777 17.60 -24.50 -14.33
C ARG A 777 16.47 -23.50 -14.57
N GLU A 778 15.27 -23.97 -14.87
CA GLU A 778 14.12 -23.10 -15.14
C GLU A 778 12.83 -23.65 -14.52
N ASP A 779 11.87 -22.75 -14.29
CA ASP A 779 10.50 -23.06 -13.91
C ASP A 779 9.58 -21.99 -14.52
N ALA A 780 8.37 -22.39 -14.91
CA ALA A 780 7.38 -21.49 -15.48
C ALA A 780 5.96 -21.98 -15.16
N ALA A 781 5.09 -21.05 -14.77
CA ALA A 781 3.72 -21.35 -14.39
C ALA A 781 2.82 -20.12 -14.50
N LEU A 782 1.54 -20.33 -14.81
CA LEU A 782 0.54 -19.26 -14.79
C LEU A 782 -0.08 -19.06 -13.40
N LEU A 783 -0.38 -20.17 -12.70
CA LEU A 783 -1.19 -20.14 -11.47
C LEU A 783 -0.37 -20.17 -10.17
N ARG A 784 0.97 -20.08 -10.27
CA ARG A 784 1.87 -19.97 -9.11
C ARG A 784 3.12 -19.19 -9.47
N PRO A 785 3.85 -18.67 -8.47
CA PRO A 785 5.21 -18.18 -8.68
C PRO A 785 6.13 -19.27 -9.24
N ALA A 786 7.09 -18.87 -10.06
CA ALA A 786 8.13 -19.71 -10.62
C ALA A 786 9.45 -19.50 -9.86
N LEU A 787 10.22 -20.58 -9.66
CA LEU A 787 11.47 -20.56 -8.88
C LEU A 787 12.60 -21.30 -9.60
N ALA A 788 13.74 -20.62 -9.77
CA ALA A 788 14.98 -21.23 -10.23
C ALA A 788 16.14 -20.92 -9.27
N VAL A 789 16.84 -21.97 -8.83
CA VAL A 789 17.82 -21.91 -7.75
C VAL A 789 19.08 -22.66 -8.17
N VAL A 790 20.23 -22.01 -8.05
CA VAL A 790 21.57 -22.61 -8.17
C VAL A 790 22.37 -22.28 -6.92
N GLY A 791 22.97 -23.31 -6.31
CA GLY A 791 23.71 -23.17 -5.05
C GLY A 791 22.79 -22.96 -3.84
N LEU A 792 23.25 -22.15 -2.88
CA LEU A 792 22.47 -21.75 -1.71
C LEU A 792 21.93 -20.34 -1.91
N PRO A 793 20.79 -20.15 -2.58
CA PRO A 793 20.16 -18.85 -2.60
C PRO A 793 19.31 -18.77 -1.34
N VAL A 794 19.75 -17.90 -0.44
CA VAL A 794 18.89 -17.37 0.59
C VAL A 794 18.50 -15.96 0.19
N ASP A 795 17.33 -15.55 0.64
CA ASP A 795 16.79 -14.21 0.42
C ASP A 795 17.21 -13.21 1.51
N THR A 796 18.28 -13.54 2.24
CA THR A 796 18.77 -12.79 3.41
C THR A 796 20.29 -12.83 3.52
N PRO A 797 20.92 -11.75 4.00
CA PRO A 797 22.35 -11.74 4.32
C PRO A 797 22.71 -12.61 5.54
N GLU A 798 21.78 -12.76 6.47
CA GLU A 798 22.01 -13.36 7.79
C GLU A 798 21.06 -14.52 8.02
N ILE A 799 21.61 -15.62 8.52
CA ILE A 799 20.88 -16.83 8.88
C ILE A 799 21.11 -17.10 10.37
N TYR A 800 20.02 -17.05 11.12
CA TYR A 800 20.04 -17.20 12.57
C TYR A 800 19.92 -18.67 12.97
N GLY A 801 19.23 -19.47 12.16
CA GLY A 801 19.07 -20.90 12.39
C GLY A 801 18.29 -21.54 11.26
N GLY A 802 17.77 -22.74 11.50
CA GLY A 802 16.94 -23.46 10.58
C GLY A 802 16.13 -24.52 11.30
N ILE A 803 15.08 -24.99 10.63
CA ILE A 803 14.20 -26.03 11.15
C ILE A 803 14.05 -27.14 10.11
N GLY A 804 14.09 -28.37 10.59
CA GLY A 804 13.79 -29.56 9.81
C GLY A 804 12.37 -30.05 10.07
N ARG A 805 12.21 -31.37 9.99
CA ARG A 805 10.95 -32.06 10.26
C ARG A 805 10.41 -31.71 11.64
N ILE A 806 9.09 -31.51 11.71
CA ILE A 806 8.33 -31.29 12.94
C ILE A 806 7.33 -32.42 13.08
N ARG A 807 7.28 -33.07 14.25
CA ARG A 807 6.31 -34.10 14.59
C ARG A 807 5.55 -33.69 15.84
N PHE A 808 4.24 -33.92 15.83
CA PHE A 808 3.39 -33.81 17.00
C PHE A 808 2.76 -35.17 17.32
N ALA A 809 2.63 -35.46 18.61
CA ALA A 809 1.84 -36.56 19.14
C ALA A 809 1.04 -36.07 20.35
N ALA A 810 -0.28 -36.25 20.33
CA ALA A 810 -1.16 -35.95 21.44
C ALA A 810 -0.85 -36.86 22.63
N ASP A 811 -1.06 -36.35 23.84
CA ASP A 811 -0.98 -37.20 25.02
C ASP A 811 -2.14 -38.24 25.00
N PRO A 812 -1.91 -39.48 25.48
CA PRO A 812 -2.90 -40.56 25.45
C PRO A 812 -4.20 -40.30 26.21
#